data_AF-A0A7K4IWU6-F1
#
_entry.id   AF-A0A7K4IWU6-F1
#
_cell.length_a   1.000
_cell.length_b   1.000
_cell.length_c   1.000
_cell.angle_alpha   90.00
_cell.angle_beta   90.00
_cell.angle_gamma   90.00
#
_symmetry.space_group_name_H-M   'P 1'
#
loop_
_entity.id
_entity.type
_entity.pdbx_description
1 polymer ?
#
loop_
_entity_poly.entity_id
_entity_poly.type
_entity_poly.pdbx_seq_one_letter_code
_entity_poly.pdbx_strand_id
1 'polypeptide(L)'
;SESMVVNSCGSAARQLCDFICNCSDCSDENQCGYVQGSALLGTPFTCDFEEGDCGWQDVSTSAYRWVRGRASLAAWGTRPHSDHTIGTDLGWFMVTMPLLAKATATAWLRSPVMRAAAATCEIRAWYHLSRNGLNQTEQPVLRLAMIYRDEVVTLWQSPERGGEGWHQLVAYPGRITEQFQLMFSLTRPPACGSELALDDILFRNCGVQEPWQLDCAEDESRCARGSCLAQHRFCDGTDDCGDGSDENASQCKSFTQCSFEEGLCNWKAEDEPLVWKRNTSLNLGTAYSIPTRDHTNKSRAGFFLHVGSAATVGATGTAHLSSPTFKATNSCSLVLYYHLHGSATSSLSISYVVDSVKHLVRERMGDLGSCWVRERVDFKVTESFKVLIEGVAGGTGTVAIDDLILSPGCVQEQGELGDGPPPPLCSLGSSTQLPSQAGASSCGAEEVACDSGDCISMELACDFAQTCTDGSDEMRCGATTFEEGAGGWHDVSVGRLRWGVQRGTKPTDSVITGEAIPTAQTMLLGAFLALQAGEGQMMAAAKARTPLLGPSGPACAMELSYHLHSSPTGFLAISVMDHTTSSTKLAWHASGHGSTVEGLVRIPLGERARPFQVELLGLVDLQDSASAAIDNVTFVQCHPNTAPPGAMEVSCNFERGMCSWYPDQASDFQWVHGTGQGQGFDHTTGSGYFLAVDPSAPWSRGQRAQLITYHQDPATAPHCLSFWYRLAGPQIGTLNLKLQLEGAEETVLWTRRGTQGSIWHWGWVTLPATGQQRYRSCGTLLSWWQVAFEALRDGFLGDMALDDVALTAGPCAAELSCSFEAGTCGLAASGQQTWQWQSNGTGTTAGPAADHTTGTAAG
;
A
#
# COMPACT_ATOMS: atom_id res chain seq x y z
N SER A 1 -40.19 -17.32 5.48
CA SER A 1 -40.21 -16.46 6.67
C SER A 1 -38.75 -16.19 7.00
N GLU A 2 -38.19 -15.18 6.35
CA GLU A 2 -37.93 -13.87 6.99
C GLU A 2 -36.89 -13.98 8.10
N SER A 3 -35.63 -13.86 7.72
CA SER A 3 -34.58 -13.30 8.57
C SER A 3 -33.85 -12.22 7.77
N MET A 4 -34.60 -11.21 7.33
CA MET A 4 -34.03 -9.87 7.31
C MET A 4 -33.81 -9.54 8.78
N VAL A 5 -32.57 -9.33 9.22
CA VAL A 5 -32.35 -8.63 10.49
C VAL A 5 -32.73 -7.18 10.25
N VAL A 6 -34.05 -6.93 10.23
CA VAL A 6 -34.64 -5.59 10.21
C VAL A 6 -34.40 -5.04 11.60
N ASN A 7 -33.63 -3.94 11.70
CA ASN A 7 -33.58 -3.00 12.82
C ASN A 7 -34.28 -3.51 14.08
N SER A 8 -33.51 -4.12 14.99
CA SER A 8 -34.05 -4.87 16.13
C SER A 8 -34.81 -3.97 17.11
N CYS A 9 -34.58 -2.66 17.06
CA CYS A 9 -35.18 -1.67 17.95
C CYS A 9 -36.26 -0.77 17.31
N GLY A 10 -36.58 -0.94 16.02
CA GLY A 10 -37.64 -0.17 15.34
C GLY A 10 -37.39 1.34 15.30
N SER A 11 -36.12 1.75 15.21
CA SER A 11 -35.70 3.17 15.13
C SER A 11 -36.44 3.93 14.02
N ALA A 12 -36.66 5.24 14.23
CA ALA A 12 -37.32 6.06 13.23
C ALA A 12 -36.49 6.10 11.94
N ALA A 13 -37.12 6.30 10.77
CA ALA A 13 -36.39 6.37 9.48
C ALA A 13 -35.30 7.48 9.41
N ARG A 14 -35.25 8.38 10.40
CA ARG A 14 -34.22 9.40 10.58
C ARG A 14 -32.99 8.94 11.36
N GLN A 15 -33.09 7.81 12.06
CA GLN A 15 -32.09 7.15 12.91
C GLN A 15 -31.59 5.85 12.28
N LEU A 16 -31.62 5.81 10.94
CA LEU A 16 -31.12 4.69 10.15
C LEU A 16 -29.99 5.25 9.31
N CYS A 17 -28.82 4.62 9.39
CA CYS A 17 -27.63 5.01 8.65
C CYS A 17 -27.20 6.45 8.92
N ASP A 18 -27.24 6.84 10.19
CA ASP A 18 -26.78 8.15 10.68
C ASP A 18 -25.43 8.08 11.40
N PHE A 19 -24.78 6.91 11.38
CA PHE A 19 -23.51 6.62 12.01
C PHE A 19 -23.51 6.80 13.53
N ILE A 20 -24.69 6.71 14.16
CA ILE A 20 -24.88 6.71 15.60
C ILE A 20 -25.58 5.40 15.96
N CYS A 21 -25.00 4.60 16.87
CA CYS A 21 -25.65 3.40 17.36
C CYS A 21 -26.80 3.77 18.30
N ASN A 22 -28.01 3.94 17.76
CA ASN A 22 -29.19 4.22 18.58
C ASN A 22 -29.75 2.93 19.20
N CYS A 23 -29.56 1.78 18.56
CA CYS A 23 -29.86 0.47 19.14
C CYS A 23 -28.69 -0.03 20.00
N SER A 24 -28.98 -0.80 21.06
CA SER A 24 -27.95 -1.38 21.95
C SER A 24 -27.00 -2.37 21.26
N ASP A 25 -27.41 -2.89 20.10
CA ASP A 25 -26.66 -3.82 19.25
C ASP A 25 -26.16 -3.17 17.93
N CYS A 26 -26.29 -1.84 17.80
CA CYS A 26 -25.99 -1.08 16.57
C CYS A 26 -26.74 -1.60 15.32
N SER A 27 -27.84 -2.34 15.46
CA SER A 27 -28.54 -2.94 14.32
C SER A 27 -29.17 -1.93 13.35
N ASP A 28 -29.36 -0.68 13.79
CA ASP A 28 -29.77 0.45 12.96
C ASP A 28 -28.71 0.88 11.94
N GLU A 29 -27.43 0.54 12.20
CA GLU A 29 -26.27 0.93 11.41
C GLU A 29 -25.60 -0.24 10.66
N ASN A 30 -25.89 -1.48 11.07
CA ASN A 30 -25.36 -2.69 10.41
C ASN A 30 -25.78 -2.77 8.93
N GLN A 31 -26.99 -2.31 8.59
CA GLN A 31 -27.51 -2.35 7.21
C GLN A 31 -26.87 -1.34 6.25
N CYS A 32 -25.91 -0.53 6.70
CA CYS A 32 -25.15 0.37 5.84
C CYS A 32 -23.64 0.21 6.00
N GLY A 33 -23.16 -0.75 6.80
CA GLY A 33 -21.74 -1.07 6.91
C GLY A 33 -20.96 -0.23 7.92
N TYR A 34 -21.59 0.34 8.96
CA TYR A 34 -20.90 1.16 9.96
C TYR A 34 -20.48 0.40 11.22
N VAL A 35 -19.26 0.68 11.71
CA VAL A 35 -18.72 0.18 12.99
C VAL A 35 -18.14 1.35 13.80
N GLN A 36 -18.52 1.46 15.08
CA GLN A 36 -17.99 2.47 15.99
C GLN A 36 -16.61 2.05 16.55
N GLY A 37 -15.56 2.86 16.30
CA GLY A 37 -14.29 2.87 17.05
C GLY A 37 -13.32 1.69 16.84
N SER A 38 -12.16 1.99 16.23
CA SER A 38 -10.91 1.20 16.13
C SER A 38 -11.03 -0.32 15.84
N ALA A 39 -10.92 -0.65 14.54
CA ALA A 39 -10.81 -2.03 14.06
C ALA A 39 -9.47 -2.67 14.49
N LEU A 40 -9.56 -3.67 15.36
CA LEU A 40 -8.53 -4.71 15.46
C LEU A 40 -8.39 -5.40 14.09
N LEU A 41 -7.18 -5.83 13.74
CA LEU A 41 -6.98 -6.85 12.71
C LEU A 41 -7.82 -8.09 13.10
N GLY A 42 -8.83 -8.42 12.29
CA GLY A 42 -9.75 -9.54 12.53
C GLY A 42 -11.13 -9.20 13.13
N THR A 43 -11.55 -7.93 13.12
CA THR A 43 -12.96 -7.58 13.41
C THR A 43 -13.89 -8.00 12.24
N PRO A 44 -15.09 -8.54 12.52
CA PRO A 44 -16.02 -8.96 11.49
C PRO A 44 -16.51 -7.75 10.69
N PHE A 45 -16.57 -7.89 9.37
CA PHE A 45 -17.08 -6.86 8.49
C PHE A 45 -18.60 -6.73 8.66
N THR A 46 -19.11 -5.51 8.56
CA THR A 46 -20.55 -5.23 8.74
C THR A 46 -21.34 -5.41 7.46
N CYS A 47 -20.72 -5.21 6.31
CA CYS A 47 -21.28 -5.59 5.02
C CYS A 47 -20.32 -6.52 4.27
N ASP A 48 -20.33 -7.78 4.68
CA ASP A 48 -19.62 -8.93 4.11
C ASP A 48 -20.43 -9.69 3.06
N PHE A 49 -21.66 -9.24 2.78
CA PHE A 49 -22.62 -9.91 1.92
C PHE A 49 -22.99 -11.35 2.29
N GLU A 50 -22.69 -11.83 3.51
CA GLU A 50 -22.92 -13.23 3.91
C GLU A 50 -24.38 -13.50 4.29
N GLU A 51 -25.06 -12.53 4.88
CA GLU A 51 -26.46 -12.65 5.28
C GLU A 51 -27.42 -11.98 4.27
N GLY A 52 -26.97 -10.97 3.54
CA GLY A 52 -27.81 -10.18 2.62
C GLY A 52 -27.01 -9.12 1.87
N ASP A 53 -27.68 -8.28 1.08
CA ASP A 53 -27.01 -7.25 0.27
C ASP A 53 -26.69 -5.97 1.07
N CYS A 54 -26.86 -5.99 2.41
CA CYS A 54 -26.70 -4.83 3.30
C CYS A 54 -27.37 -3.55 2.78
N GLY A 55 -28.58 -3.68 2.24
CA GLY A 55 -29.34 -2.57 1.66
C GLY A 55 -28.77 -1.98 0.35
N TRP A 56 -27.66 -2.49 -0.18
CA TRP A 56 -27.15 -2.11 -1.50
C TRP A 56 -28.07 -2.64 -2.60
N GLN A 57 -28.31 -1.80 -3.61
CA GLN A 57 -29.26 -2.09 -4.68
C GLN A 57 -28.63 -1.85 -6.04
N ASP A 58 -28.75 -2.83 -6.92
CA ASP A 58 -28.44 -2.64 -8.34
C ASP A 58 -29.46 -1.69 -8.98
N VAL A 59 -28.96 -0.64 -9.61
CA VAL A 59 -29.76 0.37 -10.34
C VAL A 59 -29.37 0.41 -11.81
N SER A 60 -28.80 -0.70 -12.31
CA SER A 60 -28.35 -0.83 -13.69
C SER A 60 -29.53 -0.86 -14.66
N THR A 61 -29.41 -0.13 -15.77
CA THR A 61 -30.43 -0.09 -16.83
C THR A 61 -30.22 -1.13 -17.93
N SER A 62 -29.07 -1.83 -17.90
CA SER A 62 -28.68 -2.82 -18.89
C SER A 62 -28.68 -4.24 -18.30
N ALA A 63 -28.52 -5.26 -19.15
CA ALA A 63 -28.31 -6.64 -18.69
C ALA A 63 -27.00 -6.83 -17.92
N TYR A 64 -26.06 -5.87 -18.04
CA TYR A 64 -24.86 -5.81 -17.23
C TYR A 64 -25.23 -5.16 -15.90
N ARG A 65 -25.35 -6.00 -14.86
CA ARG A 65 -25.83 -5.64 -13.53
C ARG A 65 -25.07 -6.34 -12.43
N TRP A 66 -25.15 -5.79 -11.23
CA TRP A 66 -24.63 -6.38 -10.01
C TRP A 66 -25.56 -7.45 -9.46
N VAL A 67 -24.98 -8.56 -9.03
CA VAL A 67 -25.68 -9.65 -8.36
C VAL A 67 -24.81 -10.22 -7.25
N ARG A 68 -25.46 -10.72 -6.20
CA ARG A 68 -24.77 -11.51 -5.19
C ARG A 68 -24.36 -12.86 -5.81
N GLY A 69 -23.09 -13.20 -5.68
CA GLY A 69 -22.48 -14.39 -6.27
C GLY A 69 -21.66 -15.16 -5.25
N ARG A 70 -21.35 -16.42 -5.59
CA ARG A 70 -20.40 -17.26 -4.85
C ARG A 70 -19.21 -17.58 -5.72
N ALA A 71 -18.09 -17.86 -5.07
CA ALA A 71 -16.94 -18.44 -5.73
C ALA A 71 -17.26 -19.86 -6.22
N SER A 72 -16.60 -20.30 -7.30
CA SER A 72 -16.84 -21.61 -7.91
C SER A 72 -15.58 -22.13 -8.60
N LEU A 73 -15.09 -23.29 -8.16
CA LEU A 73 -13.94 -24.01 -8.75
C LEU A 73 -14.10 -24.34 -10.24
N ALA A 74 -15.34 -24.47 -10.73
CA ALA A 74 -15.63 -24.84 -12.11
C ALA A 74 -15.32 -23.74 -13.14
N ALA A 75 -14.94 -22.54 -12.70
CA ALA A 75 -14.68 -21.37 -13.54
C ALA A 75 -13.22 -20.90 -13.40
N TRP A 76 -12.29 -21.73 -13.88
CA TRP A 76 -10.88 -21.35 -14.01
C TRP A 76 -10.73 -20.05 -14.82
N GLY A 77 -10.13 -19.02 -14.21
CA GLY A 77 -9.52 -17.89 -14.92
C GLY A 77 -10.34 -16.59 -15.07
N THR A 78 -11.58 -16.47 -14.56
CA THR A 78 -12.33 -15.19 -14.64
C THR A 78 -12.95 -14.69 -13.34
N ARG A 79 -13.29 -15.57 -12.38
CA ARG A 79 -13.92 -15.21 -11.10
C ARG A 79 -12.97 -15.29 -9.90
N PRO A 80 -13.27 -14.60 -8.79
CA PRO A 80 -12.63 -14.90 -7.52
C PRO A 80 -12.87 -16.38 -7.16
N HIS A 81 -11.82 -17.06 -6.73
CA HIS A 81 -11.85 -18.48 -6.34
C HIS A 81 -12.26 -18.65 -4.87
N SER A 82 -12.20 -17.57 -4.10
CA SER A 82 -12.64 -17.49 -2.72
C SER A 82 -13.23 -16.10 -2.45
N ASP A 83 -14.19 -16.10 -1.56
CA ASP A 83 -14.73 -14.93 -0.87
C ASP A 83 -13.66 -14.27 0.02
N HIS A 84 -13.67 -12.93 0.16
CA HIS A 84 -12.65 -12.25 0.95
C HIS A 84 -12.92 -12.41 2.46
N THR A 85 -14.17 -12.34 2.88
CA THR A 85 -14.63 -12.46 4.28
C THR A 85 -14.25 -13.81 4.90
N ILE A 86 -14.70 -14.91 4.28
CA ILE A 86 -14.55 -16.27 4.82
C ILE A 86 -13.27 -16.93 4.29
N GLY A 87 -12.73 -16.47 3.16
CA GLY A 87 -11.56 -17.07 2.53
C GLY A 87 -11.85 -18.43 1.88
N THR A 88 -13.13 -18.74 1.60
CA THR A 88 -13.56 -20.02 0.99
C THR A 88 -14.48 -19.79 -0.21
N ASP A 89 -14.81 -20.84 -0.96
CA ASP A 89 -15.78 -20.76 -2.06
C ASP A 89 -17.25 -20.75 -1.60
N LEU A 90 -17.48 -20.94 -0.30
CA LEU A 90 -18.80 -20.97 0.32
C LEU A 90 -19.33 -19.58 0.70
N GLY A 91 -18.44 -18.58 0.78
CA GLY A 91 -18.79 -17.19 1.06
C GLY A 91 -19.43 -16.48 -0.13
N TRP A 92 -19.94 -15.28 0.14
CA TRP A 92 -20.75 -14.50 -0.76
C TRP A 92 -20.19 -13.10 -0.95
N PHE A 93 -20.11 -12.67 -2.20
CA PHE A 93 -19.67 -11.32 -2.58
C PHE A 93 -20.55 -10.76 -3.69
N MET A 94 -20.42 -9.47 -3.96
CA MET A 94 -21.10 -8.82 -5.09
C MET A 94 -20.28 -8.97 -6.36
N VAL A 95 -20.87 -9.52 -7.42
CA VAL A 95 -20.22 -9.73 -8.71
C VAL A 95 -21.06 -9.17 -9.86
N THR A 96 -20.41 -8.73 -10.93
CA THR A 96 -21.13 -8.33 -12.14
C THR A 96 -21.41 -9.53 -13.04
N MET A 97 -22.62 -9.58 -13.63
CA MET A 97 -22.95 -10.68 -14.53
C MET A 97 -22.16 -10.61 -15.84
N PRO A 98 -21.67 -11.76 -16.36
CA PRO A 98 -20.98 -11.78 -17.64
C PRO A 98 -21.94 -11.41 -18.77
N LEU A 99 -21.59 -10.38 -19.54
CA LEU A 99 -22.32 -9.99 -20.75
C LEU A 99 -21.40 -10.06 -21.97
N LEU A 100 -21.81 -10.79 -23.00
CA LEU A 100 -21.21 -10.72 -24.34
C LEU A 100 -21.75 -9.48 -25.07
N ALA A 101 -21.43 -8.29 -24.57
CA ALA A 101 -21.87 -7.04 -25.18
C ALA A 101 -20.93 -6.60 -26.31
N LYS A 102 -21.51 -6.13 -27.42
CA LYS A 102 -20.79 -5.49 -28.54
C LYS A 102 -20.55 -3.99 -28.34
N ALA A 103 -21.05 -3.42 -27.24
CA ALA A 103 -20.97 -2.00 -26.90
C ALA A 103 -20.56 -1.82 -25.44
N THR A 104 -20.06 -0.63 -25.10
CA THR A 104 -19.76 -0.25 -23.72
C THR A 104 -21.01 -0.33 -22.85
N ALA A 105 -20.89 -0.95 -21.69
CA ALA A 105 -21.97 -1.06 -20.70
C ALA A 105 -21.44 -0.71 -19.32
N THR A 106 -22.30 -0.08 -18.51
CA THR A 106 -21.95 0.30 -17.13
C THR A 106 -22.97 -0.31 -16.17
N ALA A 107 -22.47 -1.01 -15.16
CA ALA A 107 -23.25 -1.52 -14.05
C ALA A 107 -23.15 -0.57 -12.85
N TRP A 108 -24.25 -0.37 -12.13
CA TRP A 108 -24.39 0.63 -11.07
C TRP A 108 -24.95 -0.02 -9.80
N LEU A 109 -24.20 0.03 -8.70
CA LEU A 109 -24.60 -0.45 -7.39
C LEU A 109 -24.71 0.74 -6.42
N ARG A 110 -25.89 0.96 -5.85
CA ARG A 110 -26.23 2.12 -5.02
C ARG A 110 -26.40 1.73 -3.56
N SER A 111 -25.85 2.53 -2.65
CA SER A 111 -26.01 2.34 -1.21
C SER A 111 -27.40 2.77 -0.70
N PRO A 112 -27.78 2.38 0.53
CA PRO A 112 -28.81 3.08 1.30
C PRO A 112 -28.53 4.58 1.44
N VAL A 113 -29.55 5.35 1.83
CA VAL A 113 -29.40 6.78 2.13
C VAL A 113 -28.72 6.94 3.48
N MET A 114 -27.54 7.55 3.48
CA MET A 114 -26.77 7.90 4.68
C MET A 114 -27.06 9.33 5.12
N ARG A 115 -26.88 9.62 6.42
CA ARG A 115 -27.24 10.91 7.02
C ARG A 115 -26.07 11.56 7.73
N ALA A 116 -25.49 12.57 7.09
CA ALA A 116 -24.31 13.29 7.55
C ALA A 116 -23.09 12.36 7.76
N ALA A 117 -21.89 12.90 7.62
CA ALA A 117 -20.66 12.16 7.88
C ALA A 117 -19.68 13.11 8.55
N ALA A 118 -18.92 12.65 9.53
CA ALA A 118 -17.84 13.43 10.12
C ALA A 118 -16.70 13.66 9.11
N ALA A 119 -15.88 14.69 9.34
CA ALA A 119 -14.68 14.95 8.55
C ALA A 119 -13.68 13.77 8.56
N THR A 120 -13.74 12.96 9.62
CA THR A 120 -12.90 11.77 9.85
C THR A 120 -13.37 10.52 9.11
N CYS A 121 -14.48 10.58 8.37
CA CYS A 121 -15.10 9.43 7.73
C CYS A 121 -14.16 8.79 6.70
N GLU A 122 -13.97 7.48 6.81
CA GLU A 122 -13.15 6.65 5.92
C GLU A 122 -14.00 5.49 5.39
N ILE A 123 -14.02 5.32 4.07
CA ILE A 123 -14.71 4.23 3.39
C ILE A 123 -13.65 3.21 2.92
N ARG A 124 -13.84 1.95 3.27
CA ARG A 124 -13.01 0.82 2.82
C ARG A 124 -13.87 -0.21 2.11
N ALA A 125 -13.32 -0.84 1.08
CA ALA A 125 -13.92 -2.03 0.49
C ALA A 125 -12.82 -2.90 -0.16
N TRP A 126 -13.11 -4.17 -0.39
CA TRP A 126 -12.23 -5.07 -1.13
C TRP A 126 -12.79 -5.30 -2.53
N TYR A 127 -11.94 -5.23 -3.54
CA TYR A 127 -12.32 -5.46 -4.92
C TYR A 127 -11.35 -6.42 -5.61
N HIS A 128 -11.90 -7.23 -6.51
CA HIS A 128 -11.13 -8.10 -7.39
C HIS A 128 -11.49 -7.74 -8.83
N LEU A 129 -10.51 -7.30 -9.62
CA LEU A 129 -10.71 -6.94 -11.02
C LEU A 129 -9.89 -7.89 -11.92
N SER A 130 -10.55 -8.85 -12.57
CA SER A 130 -9.86 -9.78 -13.47
C SER A 130 -9.60 -9.18 -14.85
N ARG A 131 -8.40 -9.43 -15.40
CA ARG A 131 -8.02 -9.07 -16.76
C ARG A 131 -8.01 -10.30 -17.64
N ASN A 132 -8.75 -10.24 -18.76
CA ASN A 132 -8.66 -11.27 -19.79
C ASN A 132 -8.21 -10.64 -21.12
N GLY A 133 -6.93 -10.81 -21.46
CA GLY A 133 -6.35 -10.37 -22.74
C GLY A 133 -5.07 -9.54 -22.60
N LEU A 134 -3.95 -10.07 -23.09
CA LEU A 134 -2.62 -9.44 -23.08
C LEU A 134 -2.46 -8.24 -24.05
N ASN A 135 -3.45 -7.98 -24.93
CA ASN A 135 -3.35 -7.04 -26.06
C ASN A 135 -4.55 -6.06 -26.18
N GLN A 136 -5.19 -5.64 -25.09
CA GLN A 136 -6.30 -4.67 -25.16
C GLN A 136 -5.89 -3.29 -24.64
N THR A 137 -6.19 -2.24 -25.42
CA THR A 137 -5.86 -0.83 -25.15
C THR A 137 -6.88 -0.13 -24.25
N GLU A 138 -8.08 -0.69 -24.08
CA GLU A 138 -9.13 -0.14 -23.21
C GLU A 138 -9.38 -1.08 -22.03
N GLN A 139 -9.46 -0.52 -20.82
CA GLN A 139 -9.54 -1.29 -19.59
C GLN A 139 -10.87 -1.06 -18.84
N PRO A 140 -11.35 -2.05 -18.08
CA PRO A 140 -12.46 -1.84 -17.15
C PRO A 140 -12.05 -0.87 -16.05
N VAL A 141 -12.94 0.08 -15.73
CA VAL A 141 -12.69 1.08 -14.69
C VAL A 141 -13.78 0.98 -13.63
N LEU A 142 -13.38 0.67 -12.39
CA LEU A 142 -14.23 0.76 -11.21
C LEU A 142 -14.13 2.18 -10.65
N ARG A 143 -15.27 2.81 -10.37
CA ARG A 143 -15.33 4.11 -9.69
C ARG A 143 -16.28 4.04 -8.52
N LEU A 144 -15.86 4.63 -7.41
CA LEU A 144 -16.72 4.95 -6.28
C LEU A 144 -17.06 6.44 -6.36
N ALA A 145 -18.35 6.76 -6.44
CA ALA A 145 -18.86 8.11 -6.48
C ALA A 145 -19.86 8.36 -5.34
N MET A 146 -19.96 9.62 -4.93
CA MET A 146 -20.92 10.12 -3.97
C MET A 146 -21.96 10.97 -4.68
N ILE A 147 -23.22 10.76 -4.31
CA ILE A 147 -24.37 11.54 -4.77
C ILE A 147 -24.76 12.46 -3.62
N TYR A 148 -24.60 13.77 -3.82
CA TYR A 148 -24.83 14.81 -2.82
C TYR A 148 -25.36 16.07 -3.50
N ARG A 149 -26.48 16.64 -3.00
CA ARG A 149 -27.13 17.86 -3.55
C ARG A 149 -27.34 17.82 -5.08
N ASP A 150 -27.81 16.68 -5.60
CA ASP A 150 -27.99 16.39 -7.04
C ASP A 150 -26.70 16.38 -7.89
N GLU A 151 -25.52 16.50 -7.28
CA GLU A 151 -24.22 16.32 -7.93
C GLU A 151 -23.69 14.90 -7.71
N VAL A 152 -22.97 14.38 -8.71
CA VAL A 152 -22.23 13.12 -8.62
C VAL A 152 -20.74 13.44 -8.62
N VAL A 153 -20.09 13.19 -7.50
CA VAL A 153 -18.66 13.44 -7.30
C VAL A 153 -17.92 12.13 -7.13
N THR A 154 -16.88 11.90 -7.95
CA THR A 154 -16.02 10.74 -7.80
C THR A 154 -15.16 10.86 -6.54
N LEU A 155 -15.16 9.82 -5.70
CA LEU A 155 -14.30 9.73 -4.52
C LEU A 155 -13.04 8.90 -4.78
N TRP A 156 -13.14 7.88 -5.65
CA TRP A 156 -12.03 6.97 -5.94
C TRP A 156 -12.20 6.28 -7.30
N GLN A 157 -11.09 5.94 -7.94
CA GLN A 157 -11.05 5.18 -9.20
C GLN A 157 -9.97 4.10 -9.12
N SER A 158 -10.25 2.94 -9.72
CA SER A 158 -9.27 1.85 -9.82
C SER A 158 -8.05 2.26 -10.65
N PRO A 159 -6.83 1.90 -10.22
CA PRO A 159 -5.60 2.11 -10.99
C PRO A 159 -5.67 1.50 -12.40
N GLU A 160 -4.87 2.04 -13.33
CA GLU A 160 -4.75 1.53 -14.71
C GLU A 160 -3.99 0.18 -14.81
N ARG A 161 -3.42 -0.30 -13.71
CA ARG A 161 -2.77 -1.62 -13.63
C ARG A 161 -3.16 -2.26 -12.31
N GLY A 162 -4.07 -3.22 -12.36
CA GLY A 162 -4.41 -4.06 -11.21
C GLY A 162 -3.60 -5.35 -11.23
N GLY A 163 -3.11 -5.79 -10.06
CA GLY A 163 -2.58 -7.14 -9.87
C GLY A 163 -3.70 -8.18 -9.80
N GLU A 164 -3.37 -9.47 -9.91
CA GLU A 164 -4.32 -10.54 -9.64
C GLU A 164 -4.62 -10.62 -8.13
N GLY A 165 -5.87 -10.95 -7.74
CA GLY A 165 -6.29 -11.07 -6.34
C GLY A 165 -7.18 -9.93 -5.82
N TRP A 166 -7.50 -10.01 -4.52
CA TRP A 166 -8.30 -9.01 -3.80
C TRP A 166 -7.43 -7.81 -3.42
N HIS A 167 -7.89 -6.61 -3.73
CA HIS A 167 -7.24 -5.34 -3.44
C HIS A 167 -8.14 -4.46 -2.57
N GLN A 168 -7.54 -3.71 -1.65
CA GLN A 168 -8.29 -2.80 -0.80
C GLN A 168 -8.40 -1.43 -1.47
N LEU A 169 -9.61 -0.86 -1.53
CA LEU A 169 -9.83 0.56 -1.84
C LEU A 169 -10.06 1.35 -0.54
N VAL A 170 -9.59 2.58 -0.53
CA VAL A 170 -9.80 3.54 0.57
C VAL A 170 -10.21 4.87 -0.03
N ALA A 171 -11.30 5.46 0.48
CA ALA A 171 -11.82 6.74 0.00
C ALA A 171 -12.29 7.62 1.16
N TYR A 172 -12.13 8.93 0.99
CA TYR A 172 -12.48 9.93 2.01
C TYR A 172 -13.56 10.88 1.46
N PRO A 173 -14.80 10.79 1.96
CA PRO A 173 -15.86 11.74 1.58
C PRO A 173 -15.64 13.13 2.20
N GLY A 174 -15.03 13.21 3.39
CA GLY A 174 -14.95 14.43 4.18
C GLY A 174 -16.27 14.76 4.90
N ARG A 175 -16.36 15.96 5.48
CA ARG A 175 -17.56 16.40 6.23
C ARG A 175 -18.75 16.55 5.30
N ILE A 176 -19.85 15.84 5.60
CA ILE A 176 -21.14 15.95 4.93
C ILE A 176 -22.21 16.30 5.96
N THR A 177 -23.03 17.31 5.70
CA THR A 177 -24.06 17.77 6.65
C THR A 177 -25.46 17.28 6.30
N GLU A 178 -25.70 16.86 5.06
CA GLU A 178 -27.03 16.40 4.58
C GLU A 178 -27.04 14.91 4.20
N GLN A 179 -28.13 14.47 3.57
CA GLN A 179 -28.27 13.11 3.08
C GLN A 179 -27.41 12.88 1.84
N PHE A 180 -26.78 11.71 1.77
CA PHE A 180 -25.97 11.32 0.62
C PHE A 180 -26.09 9.82 0.34
N GLN A 181 -25.71 9.41 -0.87
CA GLN A 181 -25.60 8.01 -1.26
C GLN A 181 -24.27 7.75 -1.94
N LEU A 182 -23.77 6.53 -1.83
CA LEU A 182 -22.62 6.07 -2.60
C LEU A 182 -23.08 5.24 -3.80
N MET A 183 -22.26 5.26 -4.84
CA MET A 183 -22.48 4.56 -6.08
C MET A 183 -21.18 3.93 -6.57
N PHE A 184 -21.15 2.59 -6.63
CA PHE A 184 -20.12 1.88 -7.37
C PHE A 184 -20.55 1.75 -8.84
N SER A 185 -19.67 2.16 -9.74
CA SER A 185 -19.87 2.05 -11.18
C SER A 185 -18.73 1.29 -11.82
N LEU A 186 -19.07 0.31 -12.65
CA LEU A 186 -18.10 -0.46 -13.42
C LEU A 186 -18.39 -0.28 -14.90
N THR A 187 -17.49 0.38 -15.61
CA THR A 187 -17.61 0.59 -17.05
C THR A 187 -16.76 -0.43 -17.79
N ARG A 188 -17.40 -1.21 -18.66
CA ARG A 188 -16.75 -2.28 -19.43
C ARG A 188 -16.56 -1.88 -20.90
N PRO A 189 -15.33 -1.95 -21.45
CA PRO A 189 -15.06 -1.79 -22.88
C PRO A 189 -15.61 -2.94 -23.74
N PRO A 190 -15.87 -2.71 -25.04
CA PRO A 190 -16.25 -3.78 -25.97
C PRO A 190 -15.12 -4.82 -26.06
N ALA A 191 -15.45 -6.12 -26.06
CA ALA A 191 -14.52 -7.24 -26.18
C ALA A 191 -13.60 -7.57 -24.97
N CYS A 192 -13.72 -6.87 -23.84
CA CYS A 192 -13.00 -7.27 -22.62
C CYS A 192 -13.81 -8.30 -21.84
N GLY A 193 -13.21 -9.42 -21.42
CA GLY A 193 -13.85 -10.46 -20.58
C GLY A 193 -13.61 -10.24 -19.09
N SER A 194 -13.72 -8.99 -18.62
CA SER A 194 -13.46 -8.65 -17.23
C SER A 194 -14.69 -8.92 -16.35
N GLU A 195 -14.46 -9.63 -15.26
CA GLU A 195 -15.42 -9.80 -14.18
C GLU A 195 -14.84 -9.12 -12.94
N LEU A 196 -15.66 -8.28 -12.30
CA LEU A 196 -15.30 -7.62 -11.06
C LEU A 196 -16.15 -8.17 -9.92
N ALA A 197 -15.49 -8.41 -8.80
CA ALA A 197 -16.11 -8.66 -7.51
C ALA A 197 -15.81 -7.54 -6.52
N LEU A 198 -16.77 -7.28 -5.64
CA LEU A 198 -16.72 -6.33 -4.54
C LEU A 198 -17.17 -7.07 -3.28
N ASP A 199 -16.42 -6.88 -2.19
CA ASP A 199 -16.66 -7.51 -0.91
C ASP A 199 -16.30 -6.57 0.24
N ASP A 200 -16.80 -6.87 1.45
CA ASP A 200 -16.37 -6.23 2.70
C ASP A 200 -16.40 -4.68 2.71
N ILE A 201 -17.58 -4.09 2.54
CA ILE A 201 -17.74 -2.62 2.58
C ILE A 201 -17.84 -2.14 4.02
N LEU A 202 -16.95 -1.24 4.41
CA LEU A 202 -16.81 -0.75 5.78
C LEU A 202 -16.72 0.78 5.84
N PHE A 203 -17.46 1.38 6.78
CA PHE A 203 -17.39 2.78 7.15
C PHE A 203 -16.75 2.94 8.53
N ARG A 204 -15.65 3.70 8.61
CA ARG A 204 -14.92 3.96 9.86
C ARG A 204 -14.95 5.44 10.21
N ASN A 205 -15.15 5.73 11.49
CA ASN A 205 -15.08 7.09 12.06
C ASN A 205 -15.97 8.11 11.33
N CYS A 206 -17.12 7.66 10.81
CA CYS A 206 -18.08 8.49 10.10
C CYS A 206 -19.11 9.16 11.03
N GLY A 207 -19.29 8.66 12.26
CA GLY A 207 -20.10 9.30 13.28
C GLY A 207 -19.47 10.59 13.80
N VAL A 208 -20.30 11.62 14.04
CA VAL A 208 -19.88 12.85 14.73
C VAL A 208 -19.71 12.54 16.21
N GLN A 209 -18.67 13.09 16.86
CA GLN A 209 -18.41 12.82 18.28
C GLN A 209 -19.61 13.15 19.18
N GLU A 210 -19.92 12.22 20.08
CA GLU A 210 -21.01 12.36 21.04
C GLU A 210 -20.56 13.16 22.30
N PRO A 211 -21.47 13.90 22.95
CA PRO A 211 -21.15 14.73 24.11
C PRO A 211 -20.99 13.89 25.38
N TRP A 212 -19.78 13.39 25.65
CA TRP A 212 -19.50 12.55 26.82
C TRP A 212 -18.65 13.20 27.92
N GLN A 213 -18.19 14.45 27.75
CA GLN A 213 -17.39 15.15 28.76
C GLN A 213 -18.12 16.35 29.38
N LEU A 214 -18.08 16.41 30.72
CA LEU A 214 -18.60 17.54 31.49
C LEU A 214 -17.63 18.74 31.45
N ASP A 215 -16.33 18.47 31.35
CA ASP A 215 -15.24 19.47 31.30
C ASP A 215 -14.23 19.11 30.18
N CYS A 216 -13.81 20.11 29.39
CA CYS A 216 -12.79 19.97 28.35
C CYS A 216 -11.37 20.16 28.92
N ALA A 217 -10.35 19.63 28.25
CA ALA A 217 -8.94 19.84 28.63
C ALA A 217 -8.53 21.33 28.52
N GLU A 218 -7.40 21.72 29.11
CA GLU A 218 -6.94 23.13 29.11
C GLU A 218 -6.70 23.72 27.70
N ASP A 219 -6.38 22.87 26.73
CA ASP A 219 -6.12 23.21 25.32
C ASP A 219 -7.33 22.96 24.39
N GLU A 220 -8.47 22.56 24.97
CA GLU A 220 -9.72 22.27 24.29
C GLU A 220 -10.81 23.28 24.62
N SER A 221 -11.66 23.54 23.63
CA SER A 221 -12.83 24.40 23.74
C SER A 221 -14.10 23.60 23.46
N ARG A 222 -15.20 24.04 24.06
CA ARG A 222 -16.48 23.34 24.00
C ARG A 222 -17.29 23.75 22.77
N CYS A 223 -17.69 22.77 21.96
CA CYS A 223 -18.68 22.92 20.90
C CYS A 223 -20.07 23.22 21.49
N ALA A 224 -20.97 23.84 20.71
CA ALA A 224 -22.33 24.13 21.20
C ALA A 224 -23.14 22.85 21.50
N ARG A 225 -22.90 21.77 20.74
CA ARG A 225 -23.42 20.42 21.00
C ARG A 225 -22.84 19.74 22.25
N GLY A 226 -21.78 20.28 22.85
CA GLY A 226 -21.19 19.82 24.10
C GLY A 226 -20.01 18.86 23.98
N SER A 227 -19.53 18.56 22.78
CA SER A 227 -18.23 17.90 22.53
C SER A 227 -17.06 18.87 22.79
N CYS A 228 -15.88 18.32 23.03
CA CYS A 228 -14.64 19.08 23.20
C CYS A 228 -13.80 18.99 21.93
N LEU A 229 -13.25 20.13 21.50
CA LEU A 229 -12.44 20.24 20.29
C LEU A 229 -11.20 21.08 20.59
N ALA A 230 -10.03 20.64 20.14
CA ALA A 230 -8.79 21.38 20.32
C ALA A 230 -8.87 22.80 19.73
N GLN A 231 -8.32 23.78 20.44
CA GLN A 231 -8.46 25.20 20.07
C GLN A 231 -7.96 25.52 18.65
N HIS A 232 -6.98 24.78 18.14
CA HIS A 232 -6.39 24.97 16.82
C HIS A 232 -7.23 24.43 15.65
N ARG A 233 -8.36 23.78 15.94
CA ARG A 233 -9.34 23.27 14.95
C ARG A 233 -10.57 24.17 14.82
N PHE A 234 -10.67 25.22 15.62
CA PHE A 234 -11.68 26.27 15.41
C PHE A 234 -11.26 27.18 14.26
N CYS A 235 -12.24 27.55 13.42
CA CYS A 235 -12.05 28.45 12.28
C CYS A 235 -11.04 27.92 11.27
N ASP A 236 -11.05 26.62 11.01
CA ASP A 236 -10.12 25.93 10.12
C ASP A 236 -10.75 25.48 8.80
N GLY A 237 -12.00 25.90 8.53
CA GLY A 237 -12.74 25.60 7.31
C GLY A 237 -13.47 24.26 7.32
N THR A 238 -13.47 23.52 8.45
CA THR A 238 -14.18 22.24 8.58
C THR A 238 -15.08 22.21 9.80
N ASP A 239 -16.34 21.79 9.61
CA ASP A 239 -17.29 21.55 10.71
C ASP A 239 -16.94 20.23 11.43
N ASP A 240 -16.09 20.32 12.45
CA ASP A 240 -15.68 19.24 13.34
C ASP A 240 -16.65 19.04 14.51
N CYS A 241 -17.28 20.12 14.99
CA CYS A 241 -18.32 20.03 16.02
C CYS A 241 -19.59 19.31 15.54
N GLY A 242 -19.80 19.28 14.23
CA GLY A 242 -20.94 18.69 13.55
C GLY A 242 -22.23 19.54 13.58
N ASP A 243 -22.18 20.70 14.22
CA ASP A 243 -23.22 21.72 14.31
C ASP A 243 -22.78 23.08 13.73
N GLY A 244 -21.56 23.17 13.20
CA GLY A 244 -20.93 24.37 12.65
C GLY A 244 -20.56 25.43 13.69
N SER A 245 -20.56 25.10 14.98
CA SER A 245 -20.27 26.08 16.04
C SER A 245 -18.80 26.52 16.08
N ASP A 246 -17.89 25.66 15.67
CA ASP A 246 -16.46 25.92 15.47
C ASP A 246 -16.17 26.86 14.30
N GLU A 247 -16.96 26.77 13.23
CA GLU A 247 -16.82 27.58 12.01
C GLU A 247 -17.78 28.79 11.98
N ASN A 248 -18.31 29.19 13.15
CA ASN A 248 -19.25 30.30 13.22
C ASN A 248 -18.61 31.62 12.79
N ALA A 249 -19.23 32.27 11.80
CA ALA A 249 -18.80 33.55 11.25
C ALA A 249 -18.57 34.65 12.30
N SER A 250 -19.25 34.65 13.45
CA SER A 250 -18.97 35.64 14.52
C SER A 250 -17.66 35.39 15.28
N GLN A 251 -17.29 34.13 15.44
CA GLN A 251 -16.08 33.71 16.14
C GLN A 251 -14.85 33.79 15.21
N CYS A 252 -15.05 33.50 13.92
CA CYS A 252 -13.98 33.47 12.92
C CYS A 252 -13.69 34.81 12.24
N LYS A 253 -14.33 35.93 12.64
CA LYS A 253 -14.12 37.25 12.02
C LYS A 253 -12.68 37.75 12.06
N SER A 254 -11.91 37.30 13.06
CA SER A 254 -10.52 37.70 13.24
C SER A 254 -9.55 36.92 12.35
N PHE A 255 -10.00 35.82 11.74
CA PHE A 255 -9.20 35.01 10.82
C PHE A 255 -9.31 35.58 9.41
N THR A 256 -8.21 35.52 8.66
CA THR A 256 -8.21 35.90 7.24
C THR A 256 -8.33 34.63 6.41
N GLN A 257 -9.46 34.45 5.73
CA GLN A 257 -9.77 33.26 4.93
C GLN A 257 -9.72 33.58 3.44
N CYS A 258 -9.16 32.67 2.64
CA CYS A 258 -9.14 32.76 1.19
C CYS A 258 -9.48 31.39 0.58
N SER A 259 -10.74 31.22 0.19
CA SER A 259 -11.28 30.00 -0.43
C SER A 259 -11.15 29.96 -1.95
N PHE A 260 -10.52 30.97 -2.56
CA PHE A 260 -10.40 31.13 -4.01
C PHE A 260 -11.72 31.25 -4.82
N GLU A 261 -12.89 31.24 -4.19
CA GLU A 261 -14.18 31.33 -4.88
C GLU A 261 -14.36 32.67 -5.64
N GLU A 262 -13.87 33.78 -5.10
CA GLU A 262 -13.99 35.12 -5.71
C GLU A 262 -12.72 35.62 -6.41
N GLY A 263 -11.58 34.94 -6.23
CA GLY A 263 -10.29 35.34 -6.80
C GLY A 263 -9.09 34.89 -5.97
N LEU A 264 -7.90 35.48 -6.19
CA LEU A 264 -6.68 35.17 -5.43
C LEU A 264 -6.58 35.89 -4.07
N CYS A 265 -7.64 36.59 -3.66
CA CYS A 265 -7.63 37.45 -2.48
C CYS A 265 -6.45 38.44 -2.53
N ASN A 266 -5.58 38.44 -1.51
CA ASN A 266 -4.36 39.26 -1.46
C ASN A 266 -3.09 38.50 -1.89
N TRP A 267 -3.22 37.25 -2.35
CA TRP A 267 -2.09 36.41 -2.78
C TRP A 267 -1.73 36.69 -4.23
N LYS A 268 -0.44 36.55 -4.56
CA LYS A 268 0.10 36.80 -5.89
C LYS A 268 0.77 35.55 -6.42
N ALA A 269 0.27 35.03 -7.54
CA ALA A 269 0.96 33.99 -8.30
C ALA A 269 2.02 34.68 -9.18
N GLU A 270 3.27 34.23 -9.10
CA GLU A 270 4.37 34.85 -9.86
C GLU A 270 4.34 34.40 -11.33
N ASP A 271 4.64 35.34 -12.25
CA ASP A 271 4.64 35.12 -13.70
C ASP A 271 5.90 34.36 -14.16
N GLU A 272 5.97 33.09 -13.80
CA GLU A 272 7.00 32.12 -14.22
C GLU A 272 6.43 31.16 -15.29
N PRO A 273 7.22 30.34 -16.02
CA PRO A 273 6.68 29.42 -17.03
C PRO A 273 5.66 28.40 -16.47
N LEU A 274 5.72 28.11 -15.16
CA LEU A 274 4.72 27.37 -14.40
C LEU A 274 4.11 28.28 -13.34
N VAL A 275 2.80 28.54 -13.44
CA VAL A 275 2.05 29.45 -12.56
C VAL A 275 0.91 28.70 -11.88
N TRP A 276 0.63 29.04 -10.62
CA TRP A 276 -0.59 28.62 -9.93
C TRP A 276 -1.84 29.13 -10.68
N LYS A 277 -2.66 28.21 -11.17
CA LYS A 277 -3.87 28.55 -11.95
C LYS A 277 -5.12 28.27 -11.13
N ARG A 278 -5.97 29.29 -10.99
CA ARG A 278 -7.32 29.13 -10.44
C ARG A 278 -8.23 28.44 -11.45
N ASN A 279 -8.76 27.28 -11.10
CA ASN A 279 -9.65 26.52 -11.98
C ASN A 279 -10.63 25.66 -11.18
N THR A 280 -11.53 24.97 -11.88
CA THR A 280 -12.53 24.06 -11.31
C THR A 280 -12.35 22.65 -11.87
N SER A 281 -12.84 21.65 -11.14
CA SER A 281 -12.84 20.25 -11.60
C SER A 281 -13.70 20.05 -12.85
N LEU A 282 -14.73 20.89 -13.07
CA LEU A 282 -15.53 20.85 -14.31
C LEU A 282 -14.73 21.24 -15.56
N ASN A 283 -13.84 22.23 -15.44
CA ASN A 283 -13.09 22.76 -16.57
C ASN A 283 -11.83 21.93 -16.89
N LEU A 284 -11.20 21.37 -15.87
CA LEU A 284 -9.96 20.59 -16.01
C LEU A 284 -10.19 19.18 -16.58
N GLY A 285 -11.44 18.72 -16.63
CA GLY A 285 -11.83 17.44 -17.23
C GLY A 285 -11.98 16.33 -16.20
N THR A 286 -11.75 15.08 -16.64
CA THR A 286 -11.97 13.87 -15.83
C THR A 286 -10.69 13.07 -15.61
N ALA A 287 -9.52 13.70 -15.77
CA ALA A 287 -8.25 13.06 -15.46
C ALA A 287 -8.21 12.74 -13.95
N TYR A 288 -7.86 11.51 -13.61
CA TYR A 288 -7.93 11.04 -12.23
C TYR A 288 -6.94 11.76 -11.31
N SER A 289 -5.80 12.23 -11.83
CA SER A 289 -4.79 12.96 -11.06
C SER A 289 -5.23 14.35 -10.59
N ILE A 290 -6.36 14.86 -11.08
CA ILE A 290 -6.88 16.20 -10.75
C ILE A 290 -7.90 16.09 -9.60
N PRO A 291 -7.96 17.06 -8.66
CA PRO A 291 -8.98 17.08 -7.62
C PRO A 291 -10.39 16.94 -8.22
N THR A 292 -11.18 16.00 -7.68
CA THR A 292 -12.53 15.71 -8.20
C THR A 292 -13.59 16.73 -7.78
N ARG A 293 -13.32 17.45 -6.69
CA ARG A 293 -14.12 18.53 -6.10
C ARG A 293 -13.23 19.54 -5.41
N ASP A 294 -13.73 20.75 -5.17
CA ASP A 294 -13.11 21.72 -4.27
C ASP A 294 -13.29 21.32 -2.80
N HIS A 295 -12.50 21.92 -1.91
CA HIS A 295 -12.60 21.69 -0.48
C HIS A 295 -13.74 22.53 0.16
N THR A 296 -13.93 23.79 -0.23
CA THR A 296 -14.87 24.72 0.42
C THR A 296 -16.34 24.26 0.35
N ASN A 297 -16.83 24.02 -0.86
CA ASN A 297 -18.23 23.72 -1.18
C ASN A 297 -18.47 22.22 -1.48
N LYS A 298 -17.40 21.44 -1.59
CA LYS A 298 -17.42 20.00 -1.94
C LYS A 298 -18.07 19.74 -3.32
N SER A 299 -17.97 20.69 -4.24
CA SER A 299 -18.58 20.66 -5.57
C SER A 299 -17.53 20.50 -6.66
N ARG A 300 -17.96 20.07 -7.85
CA ARG A 300 -17.08 20.11 -9.04
C ARG A 300 -16.91 21.53 -9.59
N ALA A 301 -17.82 22.44 -9.22
CA ALA A 301 -17.88 23.81 -9.69
C ALA A 301 -17.09 24.80 -8.84
N GLY A 302 -16.71 24.43 -7.61
CA GLY A 302 -15.88 25.29 -6.77
C GLY A 302 -14.46 25.43 -7.30
N PHE A 303 -13.79 26.49 -6.84
CA PHE A 303 -12.51 26.95 -7.37
C PHE A 303 -11.37 26.63 -6.42
N PHE A 304 -10.28 26.13 -6.97
CA PHE A 304 -9.02 25.90 -6.25
C PHE A 304 -7.84 26.33 -7.10
N LEU A 305 -6.66 26.44 -6.48
CA LEU A 305 -5.41 26.65 -7.21
C LEU A 305 -4.77 25.31 -7.53
N HIS A 306 -4.31 25.15 -8.77
CA HIS A 306 -3.63 23.95 -9.20
C HIS A 306 -2.41 24.24 -10.08
N VAL A 307 -1.50 23.27 -10.06
CA VAL A 307 -0.34 23.13 -10.93
C VAL A 307 -0.42 21.72 -11.48
N GLY A 308 -0.66 21.61 -12.79
CA GLY A 308 -0.62 20.33 -13.50
C GLY A 308 0.66 20.22 -14.31
N SER A 309 1.06 18.99 -14.63
CA SER A 309 2.14 18.75 -15.58
C SER A 309 1.81 19.39 -16.93
N ALA A 310 2.62 20.35 -17.35
CA ALA A 310 2.51 20.91 -18.69
C ALA A 310 2.88 19.80 -19.68
N ALA A 311 1.93 19.39 -20.53
CA ALA A 311 2.13 18.40 -21.60
C ALA A 311 3.22 18.79 -22.64
N THR A 312 3.94 19.89 -22.41
CA THR A 312 5.11 20.32 -23.17
C THR A 312 6.37 19.75 -22.52
N VAL A 313 6.91 18.71 -23.15
CA VAL A 313 8.24 18.12 -22.94
C VAL A 313 9.26 19.21 -22.59
N GLY A 314 9.75 19.24 -21.35
CA GLY A 314 10.88 20.06 -20.91
C GLY A 314 10.60 21.22 -19.93
N ALA A 315 9.37 21.44 -19.46
CA ALA A 315 9.11 22.45 -18.42
C ALA A 315 9.26 21.86 -17.00
N THR A 316 10.50 21.73 -16.53
CA THR A 316 10.79 21.60 -15.09
C THR A 316 10.73 22.99 -14.47
N GLY A 317 9.72 23.27 -13.66
CA GLY A 317 9.59 24.57 -13.01
C GLY A 317 8.79 24.48 -11.72
N THR A 318 9.11 25.37 -10.79
CA THR A 318 8.41 25.51 -9.51
C THR A 318 7.41 26.64 -9.65
N ALA A 319 6.14 26.37 -9.31
CA ALA A 319 5.12 27.42 -9.28
C ALA A 319 5.16 28.14 -7.93
N HIS A 320 5.25 29.47 -7.94
CA HIS A 320 5.38 30.28 -6.73
C HIS A 320 4.08 31.05 -6.45
N LEU A 321 3.57 30.93 -5.22
CA LEU A 321 2.48 31.73 -4.69
C LEU A 321 2.99 32.51 -3.47
N SER A 322 2.97 33.84 -3.57
CA SER A 322 3.47 34.74 -2.52
C SER A 322 2.33 35.48 -1.81
N SER A 323 2.48 35.60 -0.48
CA SER A 323 1.57 36.35 0.37
C SER A 323 1.92 37.85 0.41
N PRO A 324 1.03 38.71 0.91
CA PRO A 324 1.43 40.06 1.33
C PRO A 324 2.40 39.96 2.53
N THR A 325 3.06 41.08 2.84
CA THR A 325 3.98 41.15 3.99
C THR A 325 3.19 41.10 5.30
N PHE A 326 3.57 40.18 6.18
CA PHE A 326 2.99 40.00 7.50
C PHE A 326 4.00 40.31 8.59
N LYS A 327 3.47 40.72 9.74
CA LYS A 327 4.19 40.78 11.00
C LYS A 327 3.53 39.84 11.99
N ALA A 328 4.27 38.83 12.42
CA ALA A 328 3.77 37.84 13.36
C ALA A 328 3.75 38.41 14.79
N THR A 329 2.66 38.16 15.50
CA THR A 329 2.66 38.13 16.97
C THR A 329 3.18 36.76 17.45
N ASN A 330 3.19 36.50 18.75
CA ASN A 330 3.63 35.21 19.31
C ASN A 330 2.79 33.98 18.86
N SER A 331 1.77 34.12 17.99
CA SER A 331 0.83 33.04 17.60
C SER A 331 0.40 33.04 16.11
N CYS A 332 1.23 33.50 15.17
CA CYS A 332 0.89 33.47 13.74
C CYS A 332 0.96 32.05 13.16
N SER A 333 -0.12 31.59 12.53
CA SER A 333 -0.22 30.27 11.88
C SER A 333 -1.01 30.33 10.59
N LEU A 334 -0.65 29.47 9.63
CA LEU A 334 -1.39 29.23 8.39
C LEU A 334 -1.96 27.81 8.42
N VAL A 335 -3.25 27.69 8.14
CA VAL A 335 -3.92 26.43 7.79
C VAL A 335 -4.21 26.46 6.29
N LEU A 336 -3.99 25.35 5.61
CA LEU A 336 -4.40 25.16 4.22
C LEU A 336 -4.83 23.71 3.96
N TYR A 337 -5.55 23.52 2.86
CA TYR A 337 -5.85 22.20 2.34
C TYR A 337 -5.10 21.99 1.04
N TYR A 338 -4.48 20.83 0.89
CA TYR A 338 -3.70 20.51 -0.29
C TYR A 338 -4.03 19.11 -0.82
N HIS A 339 -3.73 18.91 -2.10
CA HIS A 339 -3.98 17.67 -2.81
C HIS A 339 -2.75 17.33 -3.65
N LEU A 340 -2.15 16.17 -3.38
CA LEU A 340 -1.02 15.60 -4.13
C LEU A 340 -1.44 14.23 -4.66
N HIS A 341 -1.58 14.10 -5.98
CA HIS A 341 -2.01 12.85 -6.59
C HIS A 341 -1.46 12.65 -8.00
N GLY A 342 -1.21 11.40 -8.39
CA GLY A 342 -0.85 11.01 -9.75
C GLY A 342 0.64 10.99 -10.06
N SER A 343 1.52 11.32 -9.10
CA SER A 343 2.96 11.04 -9.18
C SER A 343 3.61 11.07 -7.80
N ALA A 344 4.50 10.10 -7.54
CA ALA A 344 5.34 10.06 -6.34
C ALA A 344 6.39 11.19 -6.27
N THR A 345 6.65 11.89 -7.38
CA THR A 345 7.59 13.01 -7.45
C THR A 345 6.93 14.37 -7.27
N SER A 346 5.62 14.44 -7.05
CA SER A 346 4.93 15.71 -6.77
C SER A 346 5.32 16.21 -5.39
N SER A 347 5.55 17.52 -5.24
CA SER A 347 5.88 18.14 -3.96
C SER A 347 5.21 19.49 -3.73
N LEU A 348 5.01 19.81 -2.46
CA LEU A 348 4.49 21.07 -1.95
C LEU A 348 5.40 21.56 -0.82
N SER A 349 5.96 22.76 -0.97
CA SER A 349 6.87 23.36 0.00
C SER A 349 6.33 24.70 0.49
N ILE A 350 6.29 24.87 1.82
CA ILE A 350 5.83 26.08 2.51
C ILE A 350 7.03 26.70 3.20
N SER A 351 7.35 27.92 2.80
CA SER A 351 8.49 28.67 3.30
C SER A 351 8.08 30.08 3.70
N TYR A 352 8.89 30.74 4.52
CA TYR A 352 8.80 32.18 4.73
C TYR A 352 10.07 32.88 4.23
N VAL A 353 9.91 34.12 3.77
CA VAL A 353 10.99 34.94 3.24
C VAL A 353 11.15 36.18 4.10
N VAL A 354 12.35 36.36 4.66
CA VAL A 354 12.78 37.53 5.45
C VAL A 354 14.04 38.08 4.80
N ASP A 355 14.10 39.39 4.53
CA ASP A 355 15.26 40.03 3.89
C ASP A 355 15.78 39.32 2.62
N SER A 356 14.86 38.77 1.82
CA SER A 356 15.15 37.96 0.62
C SER A 356 15.82 36.61 0.88
N VAL A 357 15.94 36.19 2.14
CA VAL A 357 16.38 34.85 2.55
C VAL A 357 15.17 33.97 2.76
N LYS A 358 15.15 32.81 2.09
CA LYS A 358 14.09 31.81 2.17
C LYS A 358 14.38 30.80 3.27
N HIS A 359 13.39 30.55 4.13
CA HIS A 359 13.43 29.55 5.18
C HIS A 359 12.30 28.54 5.00
N LEU A 360 12.65 27.27 4.77
CA LEU A 360 11.68 26.18 4.62
C LEU A 360 11.07 25.83 5.98
N VAL A 361 9.73 25.76 6.05
CA VAL A 361 9.00 25.38 7.27
C VAL A 361 8.39 23.99 7.15
N ARG A 362 7.84 23.67 5.98
CA ARG A 362 7.23 22.37 5.72
C ARG A 362 7.41 21.95 4.28
N GLU A 363 7.63 20.67 4.07
CA GLU A 363 7.65 20.02 2.76
C GLU A 363 6.78 18.76 2.80
N ARG A 364 6.03 18.54 1.72
CA ARG A 364 5.20 17.36 1.47
C ARG A 364 5.53 16.81 0.10
N MET A 365 5.67 15.50 -0.02
CA MET A 365 6.02 14.83 -1.27
C MET A 365 5.20 13.55 -1.44
N GLY A 366 5.02 13.13 -2.68
CA GLY A 366 4.43 11.83 -3.00
C GLY A 366 3.03 11.89 -3.58
N ASP A 367 2.43 10.71 -3.66
CA ASP A 367 1.02 10.51 -4.02
C ASP A 367 0.23 10.13 -2.76
N LEU A 368 -0.65 11.03 -2.33
CA LEU A 368 -1.52 10.89 -1.15
C LEU A 368 -2.92 10.36 -1.50
N GLY A 369 -3.16 10.07 -2.78
CA GLY A 369 -4.47 9.71 -3.31
C GLY A 369 -5.36 10.93 -3.60
N SER A 370 -6.53 10.67 -4.20
CA SER A 370 -7.50 11.71 -4.57
C SER A 370 -8.28 12.22 -3.35
N CYS A 371 -7.62 12.97 -2.47
CA CYS A 371 -8.22 13.56 -1.28
C CYS A 371 -7.59 14.92 -0.90
N TRP A 372 -8.34 15.73 -0.16
CA TRP A 372 -7.85 16.98 0.42
C TRP A 372 -7.29 16.72 1.80
N VAL A 373 -6.06 17.16 2.04
CA VAL A 373 -5.33 16.98 3.29
C VAL A 373 -5.12 18.33 3.94
N ARG A 374 -5.52 18.44 5.21
CA ARG A 374 -5.29 19.64 6.03
C ARG A 374 -3.84 19.71 6.49
N GLU A 375 -3.24 20.89 6.41
CA GLU A 375 -1.92 21.19 6.98
C GLU A 375 -1.98 22.47 7.79
N ARG A 376 -1.27 22.49 8.93
CA ARG A 376 -1.07 23.68 9.75
C ARG A 376 0.42 23.94 9.93
N VAL A 377 0.81 25.20 9.77
CA VAL A 377 2.18 25.67 9.91
C VAL A 377 2.20 26.89 10.83
N ASP A 378 2.95 26.83 11.92
CA ASP A 378 3.16 27.96 12.83
C ASP A 378 4.47 28.70 12.50
N PHE A 379 4.40 30.03 12.42
CA PHE A 379 5.54 30.89 12.10
C PHE A 379 6.08 31.55 13.39
N LYS A 380 7.30 31.19 13.78
CA LYS A 380 8.00 31.79 14.93
C LYS A 380 8.99 32.86 14.47
N VAL A 381 8.47 33.92 13.86
CA VAL A 381 9.26 35.00 13.26
C VAL A 381 8.93 36.32 13.94
N THR A 382 9.94 37.12 14.29
CA THR A 382 9.76 38.45 14.92
C THR A 382 9.79 39.60 13.91
N GLU A 383 10.38 39.36 12.75
CA GLU A 383 10.55 40.32 11.67
C GLU A 383 9.36 40.28 10.69
N SER A 384 9.30 41.27 9.79
CA SER A 384 8.31 41.26 8.71
C SER A 384 8.70 40.20 7.67
N PHE A 385 7.76 39.32 7.31
CA PHE A 385 8.01 38.21 6.40
C PHE A 385 6.90 38.04 5.37
N LYS A 386 7.20 37.31 4.29
CA LYS A 386 6.20 36.83 3.33
C LYS A 386 6.16 35.31 3.38
N VAL A 387 4.97 34.74 3.23
CA VAL A 387 4.79 33.30 3.02
C VAL A 387 4.92 33.00 1.53
N LEU A 388 5.72 32.00 1.21
CA LEU A 388 5.95 31.51 -0.15
C LEU A 388 5.56 30.03 -0.20
N ILE A 389 4.58 29.71 -1.04
CA ILE A 389 4.11 28.34 -1.30
C ILE A 389 4.56 27.93 -2.69
N GLU A 390 5.27 26.82 -2.75
CA GLU A 390 5.87 26.26 -3.95
C GLU A 390 5.25 24.92 -4.30
N GLY A 391 4.78 24.76 -5.54
CA GLY A 391 4.23 23.51 -6.04
C GLY A 391 5.05 22.97 -7.21
N VAL A 392 5.41 21.70 -7.14
CA VAL A 392 6.07 20.96 -8.23
C VAL A 392 5.21 19.75 -8.59
N ALA A 393 4.65 19.76 -9.79
CA ALA A 393 3.88 18.64 -10.32
C ALA A 393 4.81 17.68 -11.07
N GLY A 394 4.96 16.46 -10.57
CA GLY A 394 5.80 15.45 -11.21
C GLY A 394 5.05 14.71 -12.31
N GLY A 395 5.70 14.34 -13.41
CA GLY A 395 5.18 13.40 -14.41
C GLY A 395 3.73 13.66 -14.86
N THR A 396 2.78 12.81 -14.44
CA THR A 396 1.33 12.91 -14.69
C THR A 396 0.52 13.44 -13.49
N GLY A 397 1.22 13.83 -12.43
CA GLY A 397 0.65 14.29 -11.18
C GLY A 397 0.14 15.72 -11.22
N THR A 398 -0.68 16.05 -10.23
CA THR A 398 -1.20 17.39 -10.00
C THR A 398 -0.97 17.77 -8.55
N VAL A 399 -0.56 19.04 -8.35
CA VAL A 399 -0.53 19.68 -7.03
C VAL A 399 -1.64 20.71 -7.00
N ALA A 400 -2.50 20.65 -5.98
CA ALA A 400 -3.53 21.65 -5.78
C ALA A 400 -3.59 22.11 -4.32
N ILE A 401 -4.01 23.35 -4.11
CA ILE A 401 -4.25 23.94 -2.79
C ILE A 401 -5.58 24.67 -2.78
N ASP A 402 -6.21 24.68 -1.62
CA ASP A 402 -7.50 25.30 -1.37
C ASP A 402 -7.58 25.81 0.09
N ASP A 403 -8.50 26.74 0.34
CA ASP A 403 -8.81 27.30 1.67
C ASP A 403 -7.57 27.72 2.49
N LEU A 404 -6.95 28.87 2.14
CA LEU A 404 -5.86 29.45 2.93
C LEU A 404 -6.42 30.25 4.10
N ILE A 405 -6.11 29.84 5.33
CA ILE A 405 -6.63 30.44 6.55
C ILE A 405 -5.50 30.90 7.46
N LEU A 406 -5.38 32.20 7.66
CA LEU A 406 -4.38 32.82 8.54
C LEU A 406 -4.98 33.16 9.89
N SER A 407 -4.26 32.82 10.95
CA SER A 407 -4.65 33.16 12.31
C SER A 407 -4.59 34.67 12.56
N PRO A 408 -5.32 35.18 13.57
CA PRO A 408 -5.29 36.59 13.94
C PRO A 408 -3.90 37.11 14.34
N GLY A 409 -2.95 36.20 14.62
CA GLY A 409 -1.58 36.56 14.93
C GLY A 409 -0.77 37.03 13.72
N CYS A 410 -1.26 36.82 12.50
CA CYS A 410 -0.61 37.23 11.26
C CYS A 410 -1.16 38.60 10.82
N VAL A 411 -0.54 39.70 11.27
CA VAL A 411 -1.02 41.06 10.98
C VAL A 411 -0.43 41.53 9.65
N GLN A 412 -1.29 41.84 8.67
CA GLN A 412 -0.84 42.38 7.38
C GLN A 412 -0.35 43.82 7.54
N GLU A 413 0.84 44.10 7.00
CA GLU A 413 1.36 45.47 6.95
C GLU A 413 0.67 46.23 5.81
N GLN A 414 -0.12 47.25 6.15
CA GLN A 414 -0.73 48.12 5.14
C GLN A 414 0.37 48.97 4.51
N GLY A 415 0.70 48.67 3.25
CA GLY A 415 1.49 49.60 2.45
C GLY A 415 0.71 50.90 2.29
N GLU A 416 1.18 51.98 2.92
CA GLU A 416 0.70 53.31 2.58
C GLU A 416 0.94 53.54 1.09
N LEU A 417 -0.12 53.86 0.35
CA LEU A 417 -0.04 54.53 -0.95
C LEU A 417 0.57 55.92 -0.71
N GLY A 418 1.89 55.97 -0.58
CA GLY A 418 2.66 57.20 -0.64
C GLY A 418 2.91 57.57 -2.10
N ASP A 419 2.15 58.52 -2.61
CA ASP A 419 2.49 59.29 -3.81
C ASP A 419 3.88 59.92 -3.64
N GLY A 420 4.91 59.24 -4.16
CA GLY A 420 6.29 59.71 -4.22
C GLY A 420 6.91 59.29 -5.55
N PRO A 421 7.68 60.15 -6.22
CA PRO A 421 8.15 59.88 -7.58
C PRO A 421 9.09 58.65 -7.60
N PRO A 422 9.05 57.84 -8.67
CA PRO A 422 9.85 56.63 -8.73
C PRO A 422 11.35 56.96 -8.72
N PRO A 423 12.18 56.22 -7.96
CA PRO A 423 13.62 56.31 -8.09
C PRO A 423 14.05 55.83 -9.48
N PRO A 424 15.15 56.37 -10.04
CA PRO A 424 15.50 56.17 -11.44
C PRO A 424 15.83 54.71 -11.75
N LEU A 425 15.27 54.23 -12.87
CA LEU A 425 15.66 53.01 -13.56
C LEU A 425 17.16 53.02 -13.84
N CYS A 426 17.91 52.15 -13.18
CA CYS A 426 19.24 51.76 -13.63
C CYS A 426 19.13 50.51 -14.51
N SER A 427 19.50 50.71 -15.77
CA SER A 427 19.63 49.77 -16.87
C SER A 427 20.45 48.51 -16.52
N LEU A 428 19.90 47.36 -16.90
CA LEU A 428 20.61 46.08 -17.00
C LEU A 428 21.88 46.23 -17.86
N GLY A 429 23.03 45.93 -17.26
CA GLY A 429 24.32 45.85 -17.92
C GLY A 429 25.26 44.92 -17.17
N SER A 430 25.25 43.65 -17.58
CA SER A 430 26.37 42.69 -17.57
C SER A 430 27.19 42.45 -16.28
N SER A 431 26.97 41.25 -15.72
CA SER A 431 27.98 40.30 -15.22
C SER A 431 29.11 40.84 -14.34
N THR A 432 28.96 40.63 -13.03
CA THR A 432 30.06 40.29 -12.13
C THR A 432 29.55 39.31 -11.06
N GLN A 433 30.20 38.14 -11.01
CA GLN A 433 29.91 36.98 -10.15
C GLN A 433 29.88 37.34 -8.66
N LEU A 434 28.91 36.75 -7.94
CA LEU A 434 28.96 36.54 -6.49
C LEU A 434 29.59 35.17 -6.17
N PRO A 435 30.17 34.99 -4.97
CA PRO A 435 30.89 33.78 -4.58
C PRO A 435 29.90 32.66 -4.25
N SER A 436 30.05 31.55 -4.96
CA SER A 436 29.39 30.27 -4.73
C SER A 436 29.78 29.68 -3.36
N GLN A 437 28.78 29.45 -2.50
CA GLN A 437 28.80 28.28 -1.63
C GLN A 437 28.66 27.05 -2.55
N ALA A 438 29.44 26.02 -2.24
CA ALA A 438 29.84 24.93 -3.12
C ALA A 438 28.68 24.22 -3.83
N GLY A 439 28.78 24.20 -5.17
CA GLY A 439 28.58 23.02 -6.02
C GLY A 439 27.28 22.24 -5.92
N ALA A 440 26.14 22.83 -6.29
CA ALA A 440 25.07 22.05 -6.92
C ALA A 440 25.15 22.32 -8.43
N SER A 441 25.79 21.40 -9.16
CA SER A 441 25.73 21.33 -10.61
C SER A 441 24.26 21.13 -11.02
N SER A 442 23.79 21.90 -12.01
CA SER A 442 22.48 21.69 -12.61
C SER A 442 22.51 20.41 -13.44
N CYS A 443 22.35 19.26 -12.79
CA CYS A 443 22.22 17.97 -13.45
C CYS A 443 21.00 17.97 -14.39
N GLY A 444 21.04 17.14 -15.43
CA GLY A 444 19.93 17.00 -16.37
C GLY A 444 18.64 16.51 -15.72
N ALA A 445 17.51 16.60 -16.43
CA ALA A 445 16.18 16.22 -15.91
C ALA A 445 16.05 14.73 -15.52
N GLU A 446 17.02 13.88 -15.89
CA GLU A 446 17.10 12.45 -15.56
C GLU A 446 18.33 12.10 -14.70
N GLU A 447 18.98 13.11 -14.13
CA GLU A 447 20.22 12.96 -13.37
C GLU A 447 20.08 13.49 -11.92
N VAL A 448 20.71 12.79 -10.99
CA VAL A 448 20.81 13.14 -9.56
C VAL A 448 22.21 13.68 -9.29
N ALA A 449 22.29 14.79 -8.55
CA ALA A 449 23.57 15.36 -8.12
C ALA A 449 24.11 14.60 -6.90
N CYS A 450 25.34 14.12 -7.01
CA CYS A 450 26.15 13.68 -5.88
C CYS A 450 26.55 14.89 -5.02
N ASP A 451 26.81 14.69 -3.73
CA ASP A 451 27.33 15.76 -2.86
C ASP A 451 28.77 16.18 -3.28
N SER A 452 29.48 15.33 -4.04
CA SER A 452 30.76 15.60 -4.73
C SER A 452 30.63 16.59 -5.90
N GLY A 453 29.41 16.82 -6.40
CA GLY A 453 29.10 17.64 -7.57
C GLY A 453 29.06 16.89 -8.91
N ASP A 454 29.33 15.57 -8.91
CA ASP A 454 29.12 14.70 -10.07
C ASP A 454 27.61 14.47 -10.29
N CYS A 455 27.19 14.18 -11.53
CA CYS A 455 25.80 13.84 -11.86
C CYS A 455 25.71 12.37 -12.28
N ILE A 456 24.78 11.62 -11.69
CA ILE A 456 24.50 10.21 -12.01
C ILE A 456 23.07 10.06 -12.53
N SER A 457 22.76 8.97 -13.24
CA SER A 457 21.37 8.68 -13.66
C SER A 457 20.46 8.48 -12.44
N MET A 458 19.20 8.90 -12.51
CA MET A 458 18.19 8.63 -11.48
C MET A 458 18.01 7.13 -11.17
N GLU A 459 18.28 6.24 -12.13
CA GLU A 459 18.19 4.79 -11.92
C GLU A 459 19.33 4.22 -11.07
N LEU A 460 20.43 4.97 -10.93
CA LEU A 460 21.61 4.61 -10.13
C LEU A 460 21.59 5.27 -8.75
N ALA A 461 20.53 6.00 -8.41
CA ALA A 461 20.32 6.51 -7.06
C ALA A 461 19.57 5.46 -6.24
N CYS A 462 20.05 5.18 -5.02
CA CYS A 462 19.47 4.17 -4.14
C CYS A 462 19.40 2.76 -4.75
N ASP A 463 20.39 2.38 -5.56
CA ASP A 463 20.47 1.07 -6.24
C ASP A 463 21.29 0.03 -5.45
N PHE A 464 21.66 0.36 -4.21
CA PHE A 464 22.51 -0.44 -3.33
C PHE A 464 23.96 -0.59 -3.84
N ALA A 465 24.39 0.24 -4.80
CA ALA A 465 25.75 0.32 -5.29
C ALA A 465 26.31 1.74 -5.17
N GLN A 466 27.52 1.87 -4.64
CA GLN A 466 28.20 3.16 -4.60
C GLN A 466 28.66 3.55 -6.02
N THR A 467 27.90 4.43 -6.66
CA THR A 467 28.21 5.03 -7.97
C THR A 467 28.85 6.41 -7.79
N CYS A 468 28.36 7.23 -6.85
CA CYS A 468 29.01 8.49 -6.52
C CYS A 468 30.37 8.24 -5.85
N THR A 469 31.35 9.09 -6.16
CA THR A 469 32.72 8.96 -5.59
C THR A 469 32.75 9.12 -4.07
N ASP A 470 31.77 9.82 -3.51
CA ASP A 470 31.55 10.03 -2.08
C ASP A 470 30.48 9.08 -1.48
N GLY A 471 29.78 8.30 -2.31
CA GLY A 471 28.67 7.42 -1.90
C GLY A 471 27.39 8.14 -1.48
N SER A 472 27.26 9.43 -1.82
CA SER A 472 26.08 10.23 -1.48
C SER A 472 24.78 9.72 -2.12
N ASP A 473 24.88 8.94 -3.19
CA ASP A 473 23.78 8.25 -3.85
C ASP A 473 23.07 7.21 -2.98
N GLU A 474 23.75 6.64 -1.97
CA GLU A 474 23.20 5.59 -1.10
C GLU A 474 22.90 6.07 0.33
N MET A 475 23.33 7.28 0.70
CA MET A 475 23.22 7.78 2.08
C MET A 475 21.80 8.24 2.46
N ARG A 476 20.97 8.61 1.49
CA ARG A 476 19.61 9.14 1.71
C ARG A 476 18.53 8.17 1.25
N CYS A 477 18.80 6.86 1.35
CA CYS A 477 17.97 5.79 0.78
C CYS A 477 17.21 4.97 1.82
N GLY A 478 16.96 5.52 3.01
CA GLY A 478 16.20 4.89 4.09
C GLY A 478 17.05 4.17 5.13
N ALA A 479 18.30 3.79 4.83
CA ALA A 479 19.24 3.28 5.83
C ALA A 479 19.73 4.43 6.71
N THR A 480 19.42 4.40 8.01
CA THR A 480 19.73 5.50 8.91
C THR A 480 19.61 5.13 10.38
N THR A 481 20.40 5.83 11.21
CA THR A 481 20.27 5.87 12.68
C THR A 481 19.52 7.12 13.14
N PHE A 482 18.93 7.89 12.21
CA PHE A 482 18.17 9.13 12.43
C PHE A 482 18.93 10.33 13.05
N GLU A 483 20.20 10.19 13.42
CA GLU A 483 21.01 11.23 14.09
C GLU A 483 21.18 12.50 13.24
N GLU A 484 21.41 12.33 11.94
CA GLU A 484 21.63 13.40 10.97
C GLU A 484 20.34 13.88 10.29
N GLY A 485 19.20 13.22 10.55
CA GLY A 485 17.90 13.56 9.96
C GLY A 485 17.06 12.32 9.66
N ALA A 486 16.05 12.46 8.79
CA ALA A 486 15.14 11.35 8.48
C ALA A 486 15.76 10.27 7.57
N GLY A 487 16.99 10.43 7.09
CA GLY A 487 17.68 9.43 6.27
C GLY A 487 16.98 9.05 4.97
N GLY A 488 16.21 9.98 4.38
CA GLY A 488 15.38 9.72 3.19
C GLY A 488 13.95 9.27 3.48
N TRP A 489 13.59 9.03 4.74
CA TRP A 489 12.19 8.76 5.09
C TRP A 489 11.34 10.02 4.97
N HIS A 490 10.27 9.93 4.19
CA HIS A 490 9.31 11.01 3.97
C HIS A 490 7.96 10.65 4.61
N ASP A 491 7.44 11.55 5.45
CA ASP A 491 6.10 11.46 6.03
C ASP A 491 5.03 11.77 4.96
N VAL A 492 4.19 10.78 4.68
CA VAL A 492 3.07 10.84 3.72
C VAL A 492 1.73 10.61 4.43
N SER A 493 1.69 10.94 5.72
CA SER A 493 0.51 10.78 6.56
C SER A 493 -0.57 11.82 6.23
N VAL A 494 -1.81 11.36 6.09
CA VAL A 494 -2.99 12.20 5.82
C VAL A 494 -3.85 12.45 7.06
N GLY A 495 -3.52 11.79 8.16
CA GLY A 495 -4.32 11.77 9.40
C GLY A 495 -3.73 12.56 10.56
N ARG A 496 -4.32 12.34 11.74
CA ARG A 496 -3.91 12.93 13.03
C ARG A 496 -2.64 12.34 13.62
N LEU A 497 -2.04 11.36 12.96
CA LEU A 497 -0.75 10.81 13.30
C LEU A 497 0.21 11.08 12.15
N ARG A 498 1.47 11.33 12.49
CA ARG A 498 2.55 11.52 11.52
C ARG A 498 3.84 10.91 12.03
N TRP A 499 4.77 10.65 11.11
CA TRP A 499 6.13 10.28 11.47
C TRP A 499 7.00 11.53 11.57
N GLY A 500 7.83 11.58 12.60
CA GLY A 500 8.78 12.66 12.82
C GLY A 500 10.01 12.20 13.58
N VAL A 501 11.17 12.77 13.23
CA VAL A 501 12.41 12.52 13.98
C VAL A 501 12.32 13.22 15.32
N GLN A 502 12.55 12.47 16.39
CA GLN A 502 12.56 12.96 17.77
C GLN A 502 13.93 12.70 18.38
N ARG A 503 14.43 13.63 19.20
CA ARG A 503 15.69 13.48 19.93
C ARG A 503 15.42 13.28 21.42
N GLY A 504 15.87 12.17 21.97
CA GLY A 504 15.82 11.89 23.40
C GLY A 504 16.94 12.60 24.17
N THR A 505 16.60 13.24 25.29
CA THR A 505 17.59 13.86 26.19
C THR A 505 18.08 12.86 27.24
N LYS A 506 19.40 12.81 27.48
CA LYS A 506 19.99 12.04 28.59
C LYS A 506 19.26 12.29 29.92
N PRO A 507 18.93 11.26 30.70
CA PRO A 507 18.61 11.45 32.11
C PRO A 507 19.88 11.96 32.81
N THR A 508 19.79 13.11 33.48
CA THR A 508 20.86 13.61 34.34
C THR A 508 21.06 12.67 35.53
N ASP A 509 22.30 12.18 35.67
CA ASP A 509 22.91 11.47 36.80
C ASP A 509 22.29 10.15 37.30
N SER A 510 22.89 9.03 36.89
CA SER A 510 23.49 8.08 37.84
C SER A 510 24.39 7.04 37.15
N VAL A 511 25.58 6.89 37.72
CA VAL A 511 26.67 5.98 37.34
C VAL A 511 26.26 4.52 37.57
N ILE A 512 26.34 3.65 36.56
CA ILE A 512 26.66 2.22 36.73
C ILE A 512 27.54 1.74 35.55
N THR A 513 28.66 1.13 35.92
CA THR A 513 29.65 0.43 35.09
C THR A 513 29.17 -0.97 34.68
N GLY A 514 29.41 -1.38 33.43
CA GLY A 514 29.40 -2.78 33.01
C GLY A 514 28.63 -3.03 31.72
N GLU A 515 29.28 -3.73 30.78
CA GLU A 515 28.76 -4.16 29.47
C GLU A 515 27.36 -4.80 29.58
N ALA A 516 26.37 -4.24 28.86
CA ALA A 516 25.02 -4.78 28.79
C ALA A 516 24.43 -4.57 27.39
N ILE A 517 23.71 -5.60 26.94
CA ILE A 517 22.86 -5.71 25.75
C ILE A 517 21.88 -4.53 25.70
N PRO A 518 21.61 -3.92 24.52
CA PRO A 518 20.77 -2.72 24.44
C PRO A 518 19.34 -3.07 24.86
N THR A 519 18.90 -2.49 25.97
CA THR A 519 17.51 -2.52 26.48
C THR A 519 16.88 -1.15 26.27
N ALA A 520 15.55 -1.02 26.42
CA ALA A 520 14.69 0.17 26.23
C ALA A 520 15.30 1.57 26.47
N GLN A 521 16.27 1.72 27.39
CA GLN A 521 16.94 2.99 27.68
C GLN A 521 17.89 3.46 26.57
N THR A 522 18.42 2.57 25.73
CA THR A 522 19.36 2.91 24.64
C THR A 522 18.70 3.43 23.37
N MET A 523 17.45 3.07 23.06
CA MET A 523 16.70 3.66 21.93
C MET A 523 16.31 5.13 22.18
N LEU A 524 16.11 5.50 23.44
CA LEU A 524 15.75 6.86 23.85
C LEU A 524 16.98 7.77 24.03
N LEU A 525 18.18 7.26 23.70
CA LEU A 525 19.44 7.99 23.75
C LEU A 525 19.92 8.27 22.32
N GLY A 526 19.50 9.39 21.77
CA GLY A 526 19.80 9.74 20.38
C GLY A 526 18.58 10.27 19.63
N ALA A 527 18.66 10.30 18.32
CA ALA A 527 17.54 10.60 17.45
C ALA A 527 16.90 9.31 16.93
N PHE A 528 15.57 9.27 16.87
CA PHE A 528 14.81 8.13 16.36
C PHE A 528 13.56 8.62 15.64
N LEU A 529 12.94 7.77 14.81
CA LEU A 529 11.70 8.11 14.11
C LEU A 529 10.50 7.63 14.93
N ALA A 530 9.66 8.56 15.39
CA ALA A 530 8.52 8.25 16.25
C ALA A 530 7.19 8.77 15.68
N LEU A 531 6.11 8.14 16.11
CA LEU A 531 4.76 8.65 15.91
C LEU A 531 4.53 9.89 16.76
N GLN A 532 4.01 10.92 16.11
CA GLN A 532 3.71 12.23 16.71
C GLN A 532 2.29 12.65 16.30
N ALA A 533 1.75 13.65 17.01
CA ALA A 533 0.51 14.29 16.60
C ALA A 533 0.68 14.96 15.23
N GLY A 534 -0.24 14.65 14.32
CA GLY A 534 -0.33 15.19 12.97
C GLY A 534 -1.47 16.20 12.83
N GLU A 535 -1.37 17.05 11.81
CA GLU A 535 -2.33 18.13 11.53
C GLU A 535 -3.49 17.71 10.62
N GLY A 536 -3.41 16.49 10.07
CA GLY A 536 -4.41 15.93 9.17
C GLY A 536 -5.70 15.61 9.91
N GLN A 537 -6.83 15.63 9.19
CA GLN A 537 -8.15 15.42 9.80
C GLN A 537 -8.49 13.94 9.98
N MET A 538 -7.90 13.07 9.15
CA MET A 538 -8.27 11.67 9.05
C MET A 538 -7.78 10.85 10.26
N MET A 539 -8.45 9.74 10.56
CA MET A 539 -8.01 8.77 11.57
C MET A 539 -7.20 7.62 10.95
N ALA A 540 -6.50 7.91 9.85
CA ALA A 540 -5.67 6.95 9.15
C ALA A 540 -4.39 6.67 9.94
N ALA A 541 -3.84 5.47 9.75
CA ALA A 541 -2.49 5.15 10.24
C ALA A 541 -1.48 6.14 9.63
N ALA A 542 -0.49 6.55 10.43
CA ALA A 542 0.63 7.34 9.94
C ALA A 542 1.46 6.51 8.96
N LYS A 543 1.91 7.18 7.90
CA LYS A 543 2.66 6.57 6.81
C LYS A 543 3.97 7.29 6.58
N ALA A 544 5.06 6.54 6.48
CA ALA A 544 6.33 7.06 6.00
C ALA A 544 6.85 6.18 4.87
N ARG A 545 7.50 6.78 3.86
CA ARG A 545 8.06 6.06 2.71
C ARG A 545 9.52 6.37 2.52
N THR A 546 10.28 5.38 2.08
CA THR A 546 11.63 5.60 1.55
C THR A 546 11.56 6.26 0.16
N PRO A 547 12.68 6.79 -0.37
CA PRO A 547 12.79 7.07 -1.80
C PRO A 547 12.65 5.78 -2.62
N LEU A 548 12.60 5.92 -3.95
CA LEU A 548 12.61 4.77 -4.84
C LEU A 548 13.93 4.03 -4.68
N LEU A 549 13.85 2.77 -4.24
CA LEU A 549 14.98 1.86 -4.14
C LEU A 549 15.09 1.10 -5.46
N GLY A 550 16.32 0.85 -5.91
CA GLY A 550 16.61 0.07 -7.11
C GLY A 550 16.25 -1.42 -6.97
N PRO A 551 16.52 -2.22 -8.00
CA PRO A 551 16.31 -3.66 -7.97
C PRO A 551 17.06 -4.33 -6.80
N SER A 552 16.50 -5.41 -6.26
CA SER A 552 17.11 -6.15 -5.14
C SER A 552 17.29 -7.64 -5.42
N GLY A 553 18.27 -8.26 -4.75
CA GLY A 553 18.51 -9.71 -4.79
C GLY A 553 17.64 -10.53 -3.83
N PRO A 554 17.58 -11.87 -3.98
CA PRO A 554 16.70 -12.75 -3.20
C PRO A 554 16.98 -12.78 -1.68
N ALA A 555 18.20 -12.45 -1.27
CA ALA A 555 18.60 -12.38 0.14
C ALA A 555 18.39 -10.99 0.78
N CYS A 556 17.85 -10.03 0.03
CA CYS A 556 17.62 -8.68 0.53
C CYS A 556 16.72 -8.72 1.77
N ALA A 557 17.23 -8.17 2.87
CA ALA A 557 16.50 -8.03 4.11
C ALA A 557 16.70 -6.63 4.69
N MET A 558 15.68 -6.12 5.37
CA MET A 558 15.75 -4.90 6.15
C MET A 558 15.82 -5.27 7.62
N GLU A 559 16.80 -4.73 8.33
CA GLU A 559 16.91 -4.85 9.79
C GLU A 559 16.59 -3.50 10.43
N LEU A 560 15.77 -3.52 11.47
CA LEU A 560 15.46 -2.33 12.26
C LEU A 560 15.12 -2.69 13.69
N SER A 561 15.31 -1.73 14.56
CA SER A 561 14.92 -1.81 15.95
C SER A 561 13.60 -1.07 16.13
N TYR A 562 12.62 -1.67 16.79
CA TYR A 562 11.30 -1.06 17.00
C TYR A 562 10.90 -1.07 18.47
N HIS A 563 10.06 -0.11 18.83
CA HIS A 563 9.39 0.01 20.11
C HIS A 563 7.91 0.32 19.87
N LEU A 564 7.02 -0.43 20.50
CA LEU A 564 5.58 -0.22 20.48
C LEU A 564 5.02 -0.40 21.89
N HIS A 565 4.54 0.70 22.46
CA HIS A 565 3.70 0.70 23.64
C HIS A 565 2.29 1.12 23.21
N SER A 566 1.28 0.27 23.44
CA SER A 566 -0.10 0.59 23.07
C SER A 566 -1.07 0.26 24.20
N SER A 567 -2.02 1.17 24.45
CA SER A 567 -3.21 0.95 25.26
C SER A 567 -4.43 0.96 24.35
N PRO A 568 -5.44 0.10 24.52
CA PRO A 568 -5.46 -1.34 24.26
C PRO A 568 -5.21 -1.76 22.79
N THR A 569 -5.13 -0.83 21.84
CA THR A 569 -4.96 -1.14 20.41
C THR A 569 -3.87 -0.28 19.76
N GLY A 570 -2.89 -0.93 19.13
CA GLY A 570 -1.92 -0.26 18.28
C GLY A 570 -1.08 -1.26 17.48
N PHE A 571 -0.59 -0.82 16.33
CA PHE A 571 0.26 -1.65 15.48
C PHE A 571 1.36 -0.85 14.80
N LEU A 572 2.45 -1.54 14.50
CA LEU A 572 3.47 -1.15 13.55
C LEU A 572 3.47 -2.17 12.42
N ALA A 573 3.55 -1.70 11.18
CA ALA A 573 3.59 -2.57 10.03
C ALA A 573 4.52 -2.01 8.96
N ILE A 574 5.12 -2.90 8.20
CA ILE A 574 6.01 -2.58 7.10
C ILE A 574 5.48 -3.28 5.87
N SER A 575 5.36 -2.51 4.81
CA SER A 575 4.88 -2.98 3.53
C SER A 575 5.85 -2.59 2.42
N VAL A 576 5.91 -3.41 1.38
CA VAL A 576 6.71 -3.16 0.18
C VAL A 576 5.75 -2.76 -0.92
N MET A 577 6.04 -1.62 -1.55
CA MET A 577 5.26 -1.08 -2.66
C MET A 577 6.05 -1.17 -3.96
N ASP A 578 5.47 -1.83 -4.97
CA ASP A 578 6.01 -1.78 -6.34
C ASP A 578 5.49 -0.52 -7.03
N HIS A 579 6.40 0.37 -7.39
CA HIS A 579 6.06 1.68 -7.97
C HIS A 579 5.37 1.55 -9.33
N THR A 580 5.67 0.51 -10.12
CA THR A 580 5.14 0.33 -11.47
C THR A 580 3.76 -0.31 -11.51
N THR A 581 3.45 -1.15 -10.53
CA THR A 581 2.15 -1.84 -10.41
C THR A 581 1.25 -1.19 -9.37
N SER A 582 1.77 -0.23 -8.59
CA SER A 582 1.12 0.36 -7.41
C SER A 582 0.61 -0.69 -6.41
N SER A 583 1.19 -1.90 -6.44
CA SER A 583 0.80 -2.99 -5.56
C SER A 583 1.56 -2.88 -4.24
N THR A 584 0.84 -3.02 -3.12
CA THR A 584 1.41 -2.98 -1.76
C THR A 584 1.27 -4.35 -1.12
N LYS A 585 2.37 -4.94 -0.64
CA LYS A 585 2.38 -6.20 0.10
C LYS A 585 2.86 -5.99 1.53
N LEU A 586 2.12 -6.52 2.50
CA LEU A 586 2.53 -6.49 3.91
C LEU A 586 3.73 -7.45 4.09
N ALA A 587 4.89 -6.92 4.49
CA ALA A 587 6.10 -7.70 4.72
C ALA A 587 6.26 -8.09 6.20
N TRP A 588 5.83 -7.23 7.12
CA TRP A 588 5.90 -7.50 8.56
C TRP A 588 4.89 -6.66 9.34
N HIS A 589 4.46 -7.14 10.50
CA HIS A 589 3.71 -6.35 11.47
C HIS A 589 3.95 -6.80 12.92
N ALA A 590 3.77 -5.86 13.84
CA ALA A 590 3.66 -6.09 15.27
C ALA A 590 2.42 -5.37 15.81
N SER A 591 1.71 -6.00 16.73
CA SER A 591 0.54 -5.44 17.41
C SER A 591 0.76 -5.45 18.91
N GLY A 592 0.44 -4.36 19.60
CA GLY A 592 0.48 -4.29 21.05
C GLY A 592 -0.89 -4.58 21.65
N HIS A 593 -0.91 -5.34 22.74
CA HIS A 593 -2.14 -5.75 23.45
C HIS A 593 -2.09 -5.29 24.92
N GLY A 594 -1.83 -3.99 25.14
CA GLY A 594 -1.68 -3.43 26.49
C GLY A 594 -0.29 -3.63 27.13
N SER A 595 0.71 -4.05 26.35
CA SER A 595 2.10 -4.24 26.80
C SER A 595 3.08 -3.56 25.85
N THR A 596 4.26 -3.18 26.38
CA THR A 596 5.38 -2.75 25.53
C THR A 596 5.96 -3.96 24.81
N VAL A 597 6.10 -3.85 23.49
CA VAL A 597 6.82 -4.79 22.64
C VAL A 597 8.01 -4.04 22.03
N GLU A 598 9.21 -4.56 22.22
CA GLU A 598 10.43 -4.00 21.68
C GLU A 598 11.35 -5.11 21.16
N GLY A 599 12.15 -4.80 20.14
CA GLY A 599 13.13 -5.74 19.63
C GLY A 599 13.79 -5.31 18.33
N LEU A 600 14.80 -6.09 17.95
CA LEU A 600 15.39 -6.07 16.61
C LEU A 600 14.61 -7.05 15.72
N VAL A 601 14.18 -6.59 14.56
CA VAL A 601 13.51 -7.43 13.56
C VAL A 601 14.31 -7.44 12.27
N ARG A 602 14.40 -8.62 11.64
CA ARG A 602 14.92 -8.83 10.29
C ARG A 602 13.78 -9.20 9.37
N ILE A 603 13.50 -8.35 8.39
CA ILE A 603 12.34 -8.44 7.48
C ILE A 603 12.85 -8.80 6.09
N PRO A 604 12.52 -9.98 5.54
CA PRO A 604 12.91 -10.34 4.18
C PRO A 604 12.13 -9.50 3.17
N LEU A 605 12.83 -8.74 2.32
CA LEU A 605 12.23 -7.97 1.23
C LEU A 605 12.22 -8.76 -0.09
N GLY A 606 13.21 -9.65 -0.24
CA GLY A 606 13.35 -10.58 -1.36
C GLY A 606 13.82 -9.94 -2.65
N GLU A 607 13.82 -10.74 -3.71
CA GLU A 607 14.22 -10.31 -5.05
C GLU A 607 13.16 -9.40 -5.66
N ARG A 608 13.60 -8.28 -6.23
CA ARG A 608 12.75 -7.33 -6.94
C ARG A 608 13.44 -6.91 -8.22
N ALA A 609 12.86 -7.32 -9.36
CA ALA A 609 13.36 -6.94 -10.67
C ALA A 609 13.06 -5.47 -11.05
N ARG A 610 12.22 -4.78 -10.27
CA ARG A 610 11.76 -3.41 -10.53
C ARG A 610 11.99 -2.55 -9.28
N PRO A 611 12.16 -1.23 -9.44
CA PRO A 611 12.25 -0.31 -8.32
C PRO A 611 11.03 -0.40 -7.40
N PHE A 612 11.26 -0.30 -6.10
CA PHE A 612 10.24 -0.44 -5.07
C PHE A 612 10.45 0.60 -3.95
N GLN A 613 9.45 0.76 -3.08
CA GLN A 613 9.56 1.58 -1.88
C GLN A 613 9.16 0.76 -0.68
N VAL A 614 9.73 1.09 0.48
CA VAL A 614 9.28 0.56 1.76
C VAL A 614 8.34 1.59 2.40
N GLU A 615 7.12 1.16 2.74
CA GLU A 615 6.11 1.96 3.45
C GLU A 615 5.98 1.46 4.89
N LEU A 616 6.30 2.35 5.83
CA LEU A 616 6.12 2.19 7.27
C LEU A 616 4.74 2.69 7.67
N LEU A 617 3.99 1.86 8.37
CA LEU A 617 2.65 2.10 8.87
C LEU A 617 2.66 2.07 10.40
N GLY A 618 2.03 3.06 11.03
CA GLY A 618 1.90 3.11 12.48
C GLY A 618 0.55 3.64 12.93
N LEU A 619 -0.08 2.95 13.88
CA LEU A 619 -1.31 3.40 14.52
C LEU A 619 -1.20 3.16 16.02
N VAL A 620 -1.30 4.22 16.81
CA VAL A 620 -1.38 4.19 18.27
C VAL A 620 -2.29 5.32 18.75
N ASP A 621 -2.84 5.18 19.96
CA ASP A 621 -3.56 6.26 20.63
C ASP A 621 -2.61 7.06 21.54
N LEU A 622 -2.10 8.19 21.02
CA LEU A 622 -1.13 9.03 21.74
C LEU A 622 -1.70 9.65 23.04
N GLN A 623 -3.02 9.60 23.29
CA GLN A 623 -3.62 10.18 24.50
C GLN A 623 -3.31 9.38 25.77
N ASP A 624 -3.05 8.07 25.66
CA ASP A 624 -2.92 7.14 26.79
C ASP A 624 -1.48 6.63 27.01
N SER A 625 -0.47 7.51 26.89
CA SER A 625 0.98 7.17 26.98
C SER A 625 1.47 6.15 25.94
N ALA A 626 0.65 5.78 24.96
CA ALA A 626 1.05 4.94 23.84
C ALA A 626 2.12 5.64 23.01
N SER A 627 3.08 4.87 22.51
CA SER A 627 4.15 5.37 21.67
C SER A 627 4.62 4.29 20.72
N ALA A 628 4.97 4.69 19.50
CA ALA A 628 5.63 3.81 18.57
C ALA A 628 6.83 4.53 17.95
N ALA A 629 7.95 3.84 17.89
CA ALA A 629 9.18 4.36 17.34
C ALA A 629 9.98 3.26 16.64
N ILE A 630 10.77 3.67 15.65
CA ILE A 630 11.76 2.83 15.00
C ILE A 630 13.13 3.52 15.02
N ASP A 631 14.17 2.71 15.01
CA ASP A 631 15.56 3.15 15.03
C ASP A 631 16.48 2.13 14.32
N ASN A 632 17.68 2.57 13.94
CA ASN A 632 18.74 1.76 13.33
C ASN A 632 18.25 0.92 12.13
N VAL A 633 17.72 1.60 11.11
CA VAL A 633 17.27 0.96 9.87
C VAL A 633 18.48 0.68 9.00
N THR A 634 18.64 -0.57 8.58
CA THR A 634 19.71 -0.99 7.66
C THR A 634 19.20 -1.98 6.62
N PHE A 635 19.76 -1.93 5.41
CA PHE A 635 19.51 -2.91 4.35
C PHE A 635 20.68 -3.86 4.24
N VAL A 636 20.40 -5.16 4.29
CA VAL A 636 21.38 -6.25 4.33
C VAL A 636 21.25 -7.08 3.06
N GLN A 637 22.35 -7.23 2.32
CA GLN A 637 22.44 -8.08 1.12
C GLN A 637 21.41 -7.75 0.02
N CYS A 638 21.10 -6.46 -0.15
CA CYS A 638 20.08 -6.05 -1.11
C CYS A 638 20.58 -5.87 -2.54
N HIS A 639 21.87 -5.63 -2.76
CA HIS A 639 22.40 -5.47 -4.11
C HIS A 639 22.20 -6.75 -4.95
N PRO A 640 21.68 -6.67 -6.19
CA PRO A 640 21.29 -7.83 -7.00
C PRO A 640 22.40 -8.88 -7.22
N ASN A 641 23.66 -8.44 -7.26
CA ASN A 641 24.80 -9.32 -7.52
C ASN A 641 25.49 -9.83 -6.25
N THR A 642 24.97 -9.51 -5.05
CA THR A 642 25.59 -9.94 -3.80
C THR A 642 25.18 -11.37 -3.47
N ALA A 643 26.16 -12.29 -3.52
CA ALA A 643 25.96 -13.68 -3.13
C ALA A 643 25.82 -13.80 -1.60
N PRO A 644 24.69 -14.31 -1.08
CA PRO A 644 24.49 -14.52 0.35
C PRO A 644 25.36 -15.67 0.90
N PRO A 645 25.65 -15.69 2.22
CA PRO A 645 26.29 -16.83 2.88
C PRO A 645 25.48 -18.11 2.64
N GLY A 646 26.13 -19.16 2.12
CA GLY A 646 25.44 -20.41 1.77
C GLY A 646 24.75 -20.41 0.40
N ALA A 647 24.95 -19.39 -0.45
CA ALA A 647 24.35 -19.29 -1.79
C ALA A 647 24.57 -20.53 -2.68
N MET A 648 25.65 -21.29 -2.48
CA MET A 648 25.97 -22.49 -3.28
C MET A 648 25.52 -23.79 -2.60
N GLU A 649 24.96 -23.72 -1.39
CA GLU A 649 24.53 -24.87 -0.60
C GLU A 649 23.05 -25.18 -0.89
N VAL A 650 22.79 -25.84 -2.02
CA VAL A 650 21.44 -26.29 -2.43
C VAL A 650 20.93 -27.41 -1.52
N SER A 651 21.83 -28.26 -1.02
CA SER A 651 21.49 -29.30 -0.05
C SER A 651 21.18 -28.67 1.31
N CYS A 652 19.95 -28.80 1.81
CA CYS A 652 19.48 -28.15 3.02
C CYS A 652 18.52 -29.05 3.80
N ASN A 653 18.76 -29.18 5.10
CA ASN A 653 17.87 -29.83 6.06
C ASN A 653 17.18 -28.84 7.00
N PHE A 654 17.25 -27.54 6.68
CA PHE A 654 16.58 -26.45 7.40
C PHE A 654 16.86 -26.28 8.90
N GLU A 655 17.81 -27.01 9.50
CA GLU A 655 18.08 -26.92 10.95
C GLU A 655 18.78 -25.63 11.40
N ARG A 656 19.57 -25.00 10.52
CA ARG A 656 20.40 -23.82 10.82
C ARG A 656 20.01 -22.56 10.05
N GLY A 657 18.95 -22.63 9.25
CA GLY A 657 18.49 -21.59 8.34
C GLY A 657 18.10 -22.16 6.98
N MET A 658 17.94 -21.28 5.99
CA MET A 658 17.37 -21.64 4.68
C MET A 658 18.42 -22.09 3.64
N CYS A 659 19.72 -22.11 3.96
CA CYS A 659 20.81 -22.42 3.03
C CYS A 659 20.75 -21.55 1.74
N SER A 660 20.75 -22.14 0.55
CA SER A 660 20.54 -21.43 -0.73
C SER A 660 19.05 -21.15 -1.05
N TRP A 661 18.11 -21.49 -0.18
CA TRP A 661 16.68 -21.34 -0.45
C TRP A 661 16.14 -20.01 0.10
N TYR A 662 15.29 -19.34 -0.68
CA TYR A 662 14.69 -18.06 -0.35
C TYR A 662 13.20 -18.12 -0.69
N PRO A 663 12.30 -17.76 0.24
CA PRO A 663 10.89 -17.63 -0.09
C PRO A 663 10.69 -16.41 -1.00
N ASP A 664 10.02 -16.60 -2.12
CA ASP A 664 9.73 -15.53 -3.06
C ASP A 664 8.73 -14.53 -2.46
N GLN A 665 9.21 -13.33 -2.16
CA GLN A 665 8.38 -12.26 -1.57
C GLN A 665 7.38 -11.66 -2.57
N ALA A 666 7.41 -12.06 -3.84
CA ALA A 666 6.37 -11.77 -4.82
C ALA A 666 5.24 -12.82 -4.80
N SER A 667 5.38 -13.94 -4.07
CA SER A 667 4.31 -14.92 -3.87
C SER A 667 3.17 -14.40 -2.99
N ASP A 668 2.02 -15.10 -3.01
CA ASP A 668 0.81 -14.64 -2.32
C ASP A 668 0.78 -15.05 -0.84
N PHE A 669 1.29 -16.24 -0.57
CA PHE A 669 1.64 -16.75 0.76
C PHE A 669 3.08 -17.28 0.72
N GLN A 670 3.63 -17.65 1.88
CA GLN A 670 5.06 -17.92 2.03
C GLN A 670 5.35 -19.32 2.57
N TRP A 671 6.55 -19.82 2.29
CA TRP A 671 7.13 -20.96 3.00
C TRP A 671 7.77 -20.49 4.30
N VAL A 672 7.47 -21.16 5.41
CA VAL A 672 7.93 -20.79 6.76
C VAL A 672 8.55 -22.00 7.47
N HIS A 673 9.39 -21.73 8.47
CA HIS A 673 9.93 -22.79 9.34
C HIS A 673 8.81 -23.39 10.22
N GLY A 674 8.54 -24.68 10.04
CA GLY A 674 7.67 -25.47 10.89
C GLY A 674 8.42 -25.99 12.12
N THR A 675 7.80 -25.88 13.30
CA THR A 675 8.35 -26.34 14.60
C THR A 675 7.48 -27.40 15.29
N GLY A 676 6.58 -28.02 14.52
CA GLY A 676 5.75 -29.14 14.95
C GLY A 676 4.60 -28.84 15.94
N GLN A 677 4.33 -27.57 16.27
CA GLN A 677 3.09 -27.20 16.96
C GLN A 677 1.90 -27.25 15.97
N GLY A 678 1.28 -28.43 15.84
CA GLY A 678 0.11 -28.65 14.98
C GLY A 678 0.41 -28.89 13.50
N GLN A 679 1.67 -28.69 13.07
CA GLN A 679 2.15 -28.88 11.69
C GLN A 679 2.94 -30.20 11.52
N GLY A 680 2.67 -31.25 12.31
CA GLY A 680 3.38 -32.53 12.20
C GLY A 680 4.82 -32.53 12.76
N PHE A 681 5.63 -33.53 12.39
CA PHE A 681 7.01 -33.70 12.89
C PHE A 681 8.01 -33.51 11.75
N ASP A 682 9.18 -32.94 12.07
CA ASP A 682 10.38 -32.84 11.23
C ASP A 682 10.85 -34.23 10.75
N HIS A 683 11.35 -34.36 9.51
CA HIS A 683 11.85 -35.63 9.01
C HIS A 683 13.28 -35.91 9.54
N THR A 684 14.11 -34.87 9.64
CA THR A 684 15.54 -34.99 9.97
C THR A 684 15.77 -35.59 11.37
N THR A 685 15.09 -35.05 12.38
CA THR A 685 15.31 -35.38 13.80
C THR A 685 14.02 -35.73 14.54
N GLY A 686 12.85 -35.49 13.94
CA GLY A 686 11.54 -35.69 14.57
C GLY A 686 11.08 -34.53 15.47
N SER A 687 11.96 -33.59 15.81
CA SER A 687 11.67 -32.39 16.61
C SER A 687 12.43 -31.14 16.17
N GLY A 688 13.04 -31.19 14.98
CA GLY A 688 13.82 -30.12 14.38
C GLY A 688 12.96 -29.20 13.53
N TYR A 689 13.54 -28.65 12.48
CA TYR A 689 12.92 -27.67 11.61
C TYR A 689 12.75 -28.22 10.19
N PHE A 690 11.57 -28.01 9.64
CA PHE A 690 11.26 -28.29 8.23
C PHE A 690 10.57 -27.05 7.63
N LEU A 691 10.38 -27.01 6.32
CA LEU A 691 9.58 -25.97 5.69
C LEU A 691 8.13 -26.39 5.56
N ALA A 692 7.22 -25.52 5.99
CA ALA A 692 5.79 -25.68 5.82
C ALA A 692 5.23 -24.48 5.05
N VAL A 693 4.15 -24.70 4.31
CA VAL A 693 3.35 -23.60 3.79
C VAL A 693 2.68 -22.88 4.96
N ASP A 694 2.83 -21.55 5.06
CA ASP A 694 2.38 -20.77 6.21
C ASP A 694 0.91 -21.04 6.57
N PRO A 695 0.64 -21.66 7.74
CA PRO A 695 -0.72 -21.97 8.18
C PRO A 695 -1.46 -20.75 8.73
N SER A 696 -0.71 -19.70 9.12
CA SER A 696 -1.24 -18.44 9.65
C SER A 696 -1.58 -17.44 8.54
N ALA A 697 -1.03 -17.65 7.32
CA ALA A 697 -1.43 -16.91 6.15
C ALA A 697 -2.94 -17.14 5.91
N PRO A 698 -3.77 -16.07 5.95
CA PRO A 698 -5.19 -16.18 5.67
C PRO A 698 -5.38 -16.95 4.37
N TRP A 699 -6.28 -17.93 4.35
CA TRP A 699 -6.53 -18.76 3.16
C TRP A 699 -7.03 -17.93 1.96
N SER A 700 -7.34 -16.65 2.18
CA SER A 700 -7.68 -15.60 1.21
C SER A 700 -6.49 -14.92 0.50
N ARG A 701 -5.23 -15.13 0.93
CA ARG A 701 -4.05 -14.51 0.31
C ARG A 701 -3.41 -15.42 -0.75
N GLY A 702 -4.12 -15.51 -1.87
CA GLY A 702 -3.68 -15.94 -3.21
C GLY A 702 -3.26 -17.40 -3.42
N GLN A 703 -2.78 -17.65 -4.64
CA GLN A 703 -2.83 -18.95 -5.31
C GLN A 703 -1.52 -19.73 -5.22
N ARG A 704 -0.39 -19.05 -5.01
CA ARG A 704 0.94 -19.67 -5.05
C ARG A 704 1.90 -19.20 -3.96
N ALA A 705 2.73 -20.13 -3.49
CA ALA A 705 3.97 -19.85 -2.76
C ALA A 705 5.15 -20.52 -3.44
N GLN A 706 6.16 -19.73 -3.78
CA GLN A 706 7.39 -20.21 -4.39
C GLN A 706 8.56 -20.13 -3.40
N LEU A 707 9.34 -21.19 -3.33
CA LEU A 707 10.63 -21.25 -2.66
C LEU A 707 11.71 -21.43 -3.72
N ILE A 708 12.56 -20.43 -3.90
CA ILE A 708 13.55 -20.36 -4.99
C ILE A 708 14.97 -20.52 -4.46
N THR A 709 15.88 -21.08 -5.26
CA THR A 709 17.32 -21.08 -4.92
C THR A 709 17.99 -19.76 -5.29
N TYR A 710 19.15 -19.43 -4.73
CA TYR A 710 20.03 -18.42 -5.35
C TYR A 710 20.48 -18.90 -6.75
N HIS A 711 20.85 -17.97 -7.63
CA HIS A 711 21.38 -18.31 -8.96
C HIS A 711 22.61 -19.23 -8.86
N GLN A 712 22.53 -20.40 -9.48
CA GLN A 712 23.58 -21.42 -9.47
C GLN A 712 24.38 -21.42 -10.77
N ASP A 713 25.67 -21.71 -10.67
CA ASP A 713 26.55 -21.81 -11.83
C ASP A 713 26.18 -23.02 -12.72
N PRO A 714 26.19 -22.88 -14.07
CA PRO A 714 25.86 -23.97 -14.99
C PRO A 714 26.69 -25.24 -14.76
N ALA A 715 25.99 -26.37 -14.62
CA ALA A 715 26.62 -27.66 -14.36
C ALA A 715 27.01 -28.37 -15.67
N THR A 716 28.25 -28.88 -15.74
CA THR A 716 28.73 -29.65 -16.90
C THR A 716 28.25 -31.11 -16.92
N ALA A 717 27.68 -31.57 -15.81
CA ALA A 717 27.13 -32.92 -15.63
C ALA A 717 25.70 -32.83 -15.05
N PRO A 718 24.84 -33.84 -15.28
CA PRO A 718 23.53 -33.90 -14.63
C PRO A 718 23.67 -34.13 -13.13
N HIS A 719 22.70 -33.62 -12.37
CA HIS A 719 22.62 -33.79 -10.92
C HIS A 719 21.30 -34.44 -10.53
N CYS A 720 21.26 -35.09 -9.37
CA CYS A 720 20.05 -35.64 -8.78
C CYS A 720 19.66 -34.79 -7.58
N LEU A 721 18.49 -34.15 -7.67
CA LEU A 721 17.87 -33.45 -6.56
C LEU A 721 16.85 -34.39 -5.91
N SER A 722 17.06 -34.72 -4.64
CA SER A 722 16.14 -35.51 -3.83
C SER A 722 15.64 -34.71 -2.64
N PHE A 723 14.41 -34.93 -2.20
CA PHE A 723 13.78 -34.18 -1.12
C PHE A 723 12.68 -35.02 -0.46
N TRP A 724 12.34 -34.68 0.79
CA TRP A 724 11.19 -35.22 1.49
C TRP A 724 10.04 -34.23 1.46
N TYR A 725 8.83 -34.74 1.26
CA TYR A 725 7.63 -33.91 1.20
C TYR A 725 6.44 -34.57 1.92
N ARG A 726 5.51 -33.76 2.40
CA ARG A 726 4.27 -34.22 3.03
C ARG A 726 3.08 -33.45 2.49
N LEU A 727 2.02 -34.17 2.12
CA LEU A 727 0.78 -33.62 1.57
C LEU A 727 -0.41 -34.21 2.33
N ALA A 728 -0.83 -33.53 3.40
CA ALA A 728 -1.81 -34.05 4.34
C ALA A 728 -3.10 -33.21 4.35
N GLY A 729 -4.27 -33.84 4.25
CA GLY A 729 -5.56 -33.14 4.34
C GLY A 729 -6.47 -33.38 3.12
N PRO A 730 -7.78 -33.14 3.23
CA PRO A 730 -8.78 -33.60 2.25
C PRO A 730 -8.60 -32.97 0.85
N GLN A 731 -8.08 -31.75 0.75
CA GLN A 731 -7.91 -31.02 -0.51
C GLN A 731 -6.69 -30.08 -0.39
N ILE A 732 -5.49 -30.66 -0.37
CA ILE A 732 -4.23 -29.94 -0.08
C ILE A 732 -3.73 -29.00 -1.19
N GLY A 733 -4.11 -29.29 -2.44
CA GLY A 733 -3.62 -28.60 -3.63
C GLY A 733 -2.49 -29.33 -4.35
N THR A 734 -1.62 -28.57 -5.04
CA THR A 734 -0.59 -29.09 -5.95
C THR A 734 0.80 -28.60 -5.53
N LEU A 735 1.78 -29.52 -5.43
CA LEU A 735 3.19 -29.20 -5.25
C LEU A 735 3.95 -29.46 -6.56
N ASN A 736 4.60 -28.43 -7.08
CA ASN A 736 5.43 -28.48 -8.26
C ASN A 736 6.90 -28.22 -7.93
N LEU A 737 7.79 -28.82 -8.70
CA LEU A 737 9.20 -28.49 -8.75
C LEU A 737 9.54 -28.01 -10.16
N LYS A 738 10.06 -26.80 -10.27
CA LYS A 738 10.37 -26.13 -11.53
C LYS A 738 11.84 -25.83 -11.67
N LEU A 739 12.29 -25.77 -12.92
CA LEU A 739 13.62 -25.33 -13.31
C LEU A 739 13.49 -24.07 -14.18
N GLN A 740 14.21 -23.03 -13.77
CA GLN A 740 14.38 -21.78 -14.51
C GLN A 740 15.81 -21.74 -15.06
N LEU A 741 15.93 -21.49 -16.37
CA LEU A 741 17.21 -21.22 -17.03
C LEU A 741 17.20 -19.79 -17.56
N GLU A 742 18.37 -19.16 -17.60
CA GLU A 742 18.51 -17.81 -18.13
C GLU A 742 17.94 -17.70 -19.57
N GLY A 743 16.99 -16.77 -19.77
CA GLY A 743 16.37 -16.52 -21.07
C GLY A 743 15.47 -17.63 -21.60
N ALA A 744 15.12 -18.64 -20.79
CA ALA A 744 14.16 -19.69 -21.11
C ALA A 744 12.91 -19.62 -20.22
N GLU A 745 11.81 -20.21 -20.69
CA GLU A 745 10.59 -20.36 -19.88
C GLU A 745 10.79 -21.40 -18.76
N GLU A 746 10.06 -21.21 -17.65
CA GLU A 746 10.02 -22.17 -16.54
C GLU A 746 9.58 -23.55 -17.02
N THR A 747 10.34 -24.58 -16.65
CA THR A 747 10.00 -25.98 -16.97
C THR A 747 9.61 -26.72 -15.70
N VAL A 748 8.41 -27.30 -15.64
CA VAL A 748 7.99 -28.17 -14.54
C VAL A 748 8.69 -29.52 -14.67
N LEU A 749 9.50 -29.88 -13.68
CA LEU A 749 10.23 -31.15 -13.64
C LEU A 749 9.51 -32.24 -12.85
N TRP A 750 8.72 -31.86 -11.84
CA TRP A 750 7.99 -32.80 -10.99
C TRP A 750 6.71 -32.15 -10.47
N THR A 751 5.65 -32.95 -10.31
CA THR A 751 4.36 -32.51 -9.78
C THR A 751 3.69 -33.61 -8.96
N ARG A 752 3.04 -33.23 -7.86
CA ARG A 752 2.13 -34.07 -7.08
C ARG A 752 0.89 -33.29 -6.67
N ARG A 753 -0.25 -33.97 -6.70
CA ARG A 753 -1.56 -33.38 -6.38
C ARG A 753 -2.31 -34.24 -5.39
N GLY A 754 -3.18 -33.59 -4.61
CA GLY A 754 -4.12 -34.28 -3.74
C GLY A 754 -3.49 -34.89 -2.49
N THR A 755 -4.35 -35.48 -1.66
CA THR A 755 -3.96 -36.00 -0.35
C THR A 755 -3.12 -37.27 -0.46
N GLN A 756 -2.00 -37.33 0.27
CA GLN A 756 -1.14 -38.51 0.35
C GLN A 756 -0.96 -38.99 1.80
N GLY A 757 -1.86 -38.56 2.69
CA GLY A 757 -1.81 -38.86 4.11
C GLY A 757 -0.77 -38.03 4.87
N SER A 758 -0.82 -38.11 6.20
CA SER A 758 0.07 -37.36 7.09
C SER A 758 1.41 -38.05 7.33
N ILE A 759 2.06 -38.50 6.25
CA ILE A 759 3.37 -39.18 6.29
C ILE A 759 4.36 -38.50 5.34
N TRP A 760 5.65 -38.61 5.64
CA TRP A 760 6.72 -38.12 4.78
C TRP A 760 6.93 -39.07 3.59
N HIS A 761 6.99 -38.49 2.40
CA HIS A 761 7.24 -39.16 1.14
C HIS A 761 8.56 -38.69 0.55
N TRP A 762 9.24 -39.58 -0.17
CA TRP A 762 10.52 -39.27 -0.79
C TRP A 762 10.32 -39.00 -2.28
N GLY A 763 10.77 -37.83 -2.74
CA GLY A 763 10.75 -37.40 -4.13
C GLY A 763 12.15 -37.14 -4.67
N TRP A 764 12.34 -37.34 -5.97
CA TRP A 764 13.60 -37.00 -6.63
C TRP A 764 13.41 -36.68 -8.11
N VAL A 765 14.31 -35.87 -8.66
CA VAL A 765 14.32 -35.51 -10.07
C VAL A 765 15.74 -35.29 -10.59
N THR A 766 15.98 -35.66 -11.85
CA THR A 766 17.26 -35.42 -12.50
C THR A 766 17.28 -34.01 -13.10
N LEU A 767 18.18 -33.18 -12.60
CA LEU A 767 18.49 -31.88 -13.18
C LEU A 767 19.40 -32.09 -14.41
N PRO A 768 19.04 -31.54 -15.59
CA PRO A 768 19.82 -31.70 -16.81
C PRO A 768 21.19 -31.02 -16.71
N ALA A 769 22.15 -31.44 -17.53
CA ALA A 769 23.46 -30.79 -17.64
C ALA A 769 23.31 -29.42 -18.32
N THR A 770 23.09 -28.37 -17.53
CA THR A 770 22.78 -27.00 -17.98
C THR A 770 23.94 -26.33 -18.73
N GLY A 771 25.18 -26.79 -18.55
CA GLY A 771 26.37 -26.32 -19.27
C GLY A 771 26.62 -26.94 -20.65
N GLN A 772 25.75 -27.83 -21.16
CA GLN A 772 25.96 -28.53 -22.43
C GLN A 772 25.48 -27.73 -23.66
N GLN A 773 26.15 -27.86 -24.80
CA GLN A 773 25.95 -27.07 -26.04
C GLN A 773 24.50 -26.96 -26.56
N ARG A 774 23.59 -27.84 -26.15
CA ARG A 774 22.19 -27.88 -26.60
C ARG A 774 21.31 -26.80 -25.95
N TYR A 775 21.71 -26.24 -24.81
CA TYR A 775 21.00 -25.17 -24.10
C TYR A 775 21.48 -23.75 -24.47
N ARG A 776 22.27 -23.62 -25.56
CA ARG A 776 22.69 -22.32 -26.11
C ARG A 776 21.49 -21.62 -26.75
N SER A 777 20.86 -20.69 -26.03
CA SER A 777 19.97 -19.71 -26.66
C SER A 777 20.83 -18.65 -27.38
N CYS A 778 20.66 -18.50 -28.70
CA CYS A 778 21.26 -17.43 -29.51
C CYS A 778 22.80 -17.26 -29.42
N GLY A 779 23.56 -18.32 -29.18
CA GLY A 779 25.04 -18.30 -29.29
C GLY A 779 25.81 -17.79 -28.07
N THR A 780 25.11 -17.38 -27.00
CA THR A 780 25.72 -16.98 -25.71
C THR A 780 25.67 -18.17 -24.72
N LEU A 781 26.66 -18.27 -23.83
CA LEU A 781 26.65 -19.26 -22.75
C LEU A 781 25.56 -18.86 -21.73
N LEU A 782 24.76 -19.83 -21.25
CA LEU A 782 23.92 -19.61 -20.07
C LEU A 782 24.83 -19.24 -18.90
N SER A 783 24.46 -18.23 -18.13
CA SER A 783 25.23 -17.75 -16.98
C SER A 783 24.72 -18.29 -15.64
N TRP A 784 23.47 -18.78 -15.57
CA TRP A 784 22.93 -19.38 -14.34
C TRP A 784 21.73 -20.33 -14.57
N TRP A 785 21.42 -21.13 -13.55
CA TRP A 785 20.18 -21.89 -13.39
C TRP A 785 19.60 -21.71 -11.98
N GLN A 786 18.30 -21.93 -11.83
CA GLN A 786 17.60 -21.81 -10.55
C GLN A 786 16.49 -22.87 -10.46
N VAL A 787 16.27 -23.40 -9.26
CA VAL A 787 15.18 -24.36 -8.99
C VAL A 787 14.18 -23.74 -8.02
N ALA A 788 12.90 -24.07 -8.23
CA ALA A 788 11.82 -23.53 -7.44
C ALA A 788 10.81 -24.59 -7.03
N PHE A 789 10.49 -24.69 -5.73
CA PHE A 789 9.32 -25.41 -5.26
C PHE A 789 8.11 -24.47 -5.25
N GLU A 790 7.05 -24.84 -5.94
CA GLU A 790 5.80 -24.08 -6.01
C GLU A 790 4.68 -24.87 -5.34
N ALA A 791 4.12 -24.31 -4.28
CA ALA A 791 2.87 -24.77 -3.67
C ALA A 791 1.70 -23.98 -4.27
N LEU A 792 0.73 -24.69 -4.83
CA LEU A 792 -0.54 -24.12 -5.30
C LEU A 792 -1.66 -24.52 -4.35
N ARG A 793 -2.45 -23.53 -3.91
CA ARG A 793 -3.66 -23.73 -3.09
C ARG A 793 -4.90 -23.90 -3.97
N ASP A 794 -4.90 -24.89 -4.86
CA ASP A 794 -6.07 -25.28 -5.68
C ASP A 794 -7.02 -26.25 -4.95
N GLY A 795 -6.93 -26.32 -3.61
CA GLY A 795 -7.81 -27.07 -2.71
C GLY A 795 -8.02 -26.35 -1.36
N PHE A 796 -8.94 -26.84 -0.52
CA PHE A 796 -9.51 -26.08 0.61
C PHE A 796 -8.91 -26.33 1.99
N LEU A 797 -8.26 -27.47 2.23
CA LEU A 797 -7.84 -27.89 3.58
C LEU A 797 -6.68 -28.90 3.51
N GLY A 798 -5.52 -28.51 4.05
CA GLY A 798 -4.39 -29.40 4.29
C GLY A 798 -3.08 -28.69 4.67
N ASP A 799 -2.09 -29.48 5.10
CA ASP A 799 -0.70 -29.10 5.38
C ASP A 799 0.27 -29.65 4.30
N MET A 800 1.10 -28.76 3.75
CA MET A 800 2.14 -29.07 2.76
C MET A 800 3.50 -28.71 3.36
N ALA A 801 4.39 -29.70 3.41
CA ALA A 801 5.71 -29.55 4.00
C ALA A 801 6.82 -30.14 3.13
N LEU A 802 8.03 -29.59 3.28
CA LEU A 802 9.27 -29.95 2.60
C LEU A 802 10.41 -30.07 3.61
N ASP A 803 11.28 -31.04 3.40
CA ASP A 803 12.45 -31.26 4.25
C ASP A 803 13.57 -32.01 3.52
N ASP A 804 14.78 -32.02 4.10
CA ASP A 804 15.92 -32.85 3.68
C ASP A 804 16.19 -32.81 2.17
N VAL A 805 16.37 -31.59 1.63
CA VAL A 805 16.71 -31.39 0.22
C VAL A 805 18.19 -31.71 0.03
N ALA A 806 18.52 -32.57 -0.93
CA ALA A 806 19.88 -32.99 -1.22
C ALA A 806 20.16 -32.96 -2.71
N LEU A 807 21.26 -32.31 -3.09
CA LEU A 807 21.81 -32.30 -4.44
C LEU A 807 23.02 -33.22 -4.52
N THR A 808 22.96 -34.24 -5.36
CA THR A 808 24.04 -35.21 -5.58
C THR A 808 24.50 -35.21 -7.04
N ALA A 809 25.75 -35.57 -7.29
CA ALA A 809 26.30 -35.65 -8.64
C ALA A 809 25.82 -36.90 -9.39
N GLY A 810 25.44 -36.74 -10.65
CA GLY A 810 24.93 -37.82 -11.50
C GLY A 810 23.40 -37.81 -11.63
N PRO A 811 22.85 -38.57 -12.60
CA PRO A 811 21.40 -38.69 -12.75
C PRO A 811 20.78 -39.47 -11.58
N CYS A 812 19.52 -39.19 -11.27
CA CYS A 812 18.81 -39.99 -10.26
C CYS A 812 18.65 -41.44 -10.70
N ALA A 813 18.57 -42.33 -9.73
CA ALA A 813 18.23 -43.73 -9.99
C ALA A 813 16.83 -43.83 -10.62
N ALA A 814 16.66 -44.80 -11.52
CA ALA A 814 15.37 -45.07 -12.15
C ALA A 814 14.30 -45.43 -11.10
N GLU A 815 13.10 -44.91 -11.29
CA GLU A 815 11.97 -45.09 -10.38
C GLU A 815 11.60 -46.57 -10.26
N LEU A 816 11.59 -47.12 -9.04
CA LEU A 816 11.11 -48.48 -8.77
C LEU A 816 9.56 -48.55 -8.74
N SER A 817 8.86 -47.41 -8.84
CA SER A 817 7.40 -47.31 -8.84
C SER A 817 6.91 -46.30 -9.89
N CYS A 818 6.30 -46.78 -10.98
CA CYS A 818 5.66 -45.94 -11.99
C CYS A 818 4.14 -46.10 -11.89
N SER A 819 3.41 -45.01 -11.66
CA SER A 819 1.95 -45.01 -11.62
C SER A 819 1.29 -44.69 -12.96
N PHE A 820 2.07 -44.36 -13.99
CA PHE A 820 1.63 -44.03 -15.35
C PHE A 820 0.78 -42.74 -15.52
N GLU A 821 0.37 -42.05 -14.44
CA GLU A 821 -0.42 -40.80 -14.49
C GLU A 821 0.24 -39.65 -15.27
N ALA A 822 1.57 -39.53 -15.18
CA ALA A 822 2.34 -38.47 -15.86
C ALA A 822 3.00 -38.93 -17.17
N GLY A 823 2.80 -40.20 -17.57
CA GLY A 823 3.43 -40.83 -18.72
C GLY A 823 4.13 -42.15 -18.38
N THR A 824 4.91 -42.71 -19.31
CA THR A 824 5.43 -44.09 -19.19
C THR A 824 6.65 -44.28 -18.27
N CYS A 825 7.06 -43.25 -17.53
CA CYS A 825 8.26 -43.25 -16.68
C CYS A 825 9.53 -43.80 -17.37
N GLY A 826 9.65 -43.62 -18.70
CA GLY A 826 10.77 -44.14 -19.49
C GLY A 826 10.71 -45.64 -19.82
N LEU A 827 9.64 -46.34 -19.42
CA LEU A 827 9.39 -47.72 -19.83
C LEU A 827 8.93 -47.76 -21.29
N ALA A 828 9.57 -48.62 -22.08
CA ALA A 828 9.23 -48.86 -23.47
C ALA A 828 8.76 -50.30 -23.66
N ALA A 829 7.61 -50.49 -24.31
CA ALA A 829 7.10 -51.81 -24.61
C ALA A 829 8.06 -52.55 -25.56
N SER A 830 8.49 -53.75 -25.17
CA SER A 830 9.33 -54.63 -25.99
C SER A 830 8.65 -56.01 -26.06
N GLY A 831 8.24 -56.42 -27.27
CA GLY A 831 7.59 -57.71 -27.50
C GLY A 831 6.59 -57.71 -28.67
N GLN A 832 6.09 -58.90 -29.02
CA GLN A 832 5.14 -59.12 -30.12
C GLN A 832 3.70 -58.69 -29.78
N GLN A 833 3.42 -58.42 -28.50
CA GLN A 833 2.18 -57.78 -28.03
C GLN A 833 2.50 -56.41 -27.44
N THR A 834 1.81 -55.37 -27.91
CA THR A 834 2.04 -53.98 -27.49
C THR A 834 1.26 -53.68 -26.23
N TRP A 835 1.96 -53.39 -25.13
CA TRP A 835 1.36 -52.77 -23.95
C TRP A 835 0.86 -51.37 -24.32
N GLN A 836 -0.38 -51.04 -23.97
CA GLN A 836 -1.03 -49.77 -24.29
C GLN A 836 -1.30 -48.98 -23.01
N TRP A 837 -0.90 -47.71 -22.99
CA TRP A 837 -1.24 -46.73 -21.96
C TRP A 837 -2.49 -45.96 -22.40
N GLN A 838 -3.56 -45.99 -21.61
CA GLN A 838 -4.87 -45.44 -21.95
C GLN A 838 -5.66 -45.06 -20.69
N SER A 839 -6.50 -44.02 -20.77
CA SER A 839 -7.46 -43.65 -19.72
C SER A 839 -8.90 -43.98 -20.16
N ASN A 840 -9.75 -44.39 -19.23
CA ASN A 840 -11.13 -44.80 -19.51
C ASN A 840 -12.03 -43.62 -19.96
N GLY A 841 -11.62 -42.39 -19.64
CA GLY A 841 -12.29 -41.15 -20.05
C GLY A 841 -12.25 -40.87 -21.56
N THR A 842 -11.39 -41.56 -22.34
CA THR A 842 -11.24 -41.33 -23.79
C THR A 842 -11.90 -42.40 -24.68
N GLY A 843 -12.58 -43.40 -24.10
CA GLY A 843 -13.62 -44.17 -24.79
C GLY A 843 -13.19 -45.44 -25.55
N THR A 844 -12.42 -46.34 -24.94
CA THR A 844 -12.28 -47.74 -25.44
C THR A 844 -12.45 -48.78 -24.34
N THR A 845 -13.32 -49.76 -24.60
CA THR A 845 -14.00 -50.69 -23.66
C THR A 845 -13.18 -51.87 -23.12
N ALA A 846 -11.86 -51.77 -22.98
CA ALA A 846 -11.04 -52.89 -22.49
C ALA A 846 -10.06 -52.46 -21.39
N GLY A 847 -10.57 -52.23 -20.19
CA GLY A 847 -9.80 -51.90 -18.99
C GLY A 847 -10.65 -51.85 -17.72
N PRO A 848 -10.04 -51.74 -16.53
CA PRO A 848 -10.76 -51.51 -15.27
C PRO A 848 -11.52 -50.17 -15.28
N ALA A 849 -12.64 -50.09 -14.55
CA ALA A 849 -13.57 -48.96 -14.60
C ALA A 849 -13.00 -47.66 -14.01
N ALA A 850 -12.06 -47.79 -13.07
CA ALA A 850 -11.34 -46.70 -12.45
C ALA A 850 -9.86 -47.08 -12.37
N ASP A 851 -9.00 -46.10 -12.58
CA ASP A 851 -7.57 -46.24 -12.32
C ASP A 851 -7.35 -46.47 -10.81
N HIS A 852 -6.33 -47.28 -10.49
CA HIS A 852 -6.01 -47.66 -9.12
C HIS A 852 -5.37 -46.51 -8.32
N THR A 853 -4.62 -45.63 -8.98
CA THR A 853 -3.88 -44.54 -8.32
C THR A 853 -4.77 -43.32 -8.07
N THR A 854 -5.66 -42.97 -8.99
CA THR A 854 -6.56 -41.81 -8.87
C THR A 854 -7.97 -42.18 -8.40
N GLY A 855 -8.38 -43.44 -8.51
CA GLY A 855 -9.75 -43.86 -8.20
C GLY A 855 -10.80 -43.27 -9.15
N THR A 856 -10.37 -42.69 -10.28
CA THR A 856 -11.25 -42.06 -11.27
C THR A 856 -11.17 -42.75 -12.61
N ALA A 857 -12.16 -42.51 -13.48
CA ALA A 857 -12.12 -42.98 -14.86
C ALA A 857 -11.17 -42.16 -15.76
N ALA A 858 -10.67 -41.02 -15.27
CA ALA A 858 -9.85 -40.09 -16.04
C ALA A 858 -8.34 -40.27 -15.85
N GLY A 859 -7.92 -41.00 -14.81
CA GLY A 859 -6.54 -41.45 -14.62
C GLY A 859 -6.05 -42.34 -15.74
#